data_AF-A0A916NE37-F1
#
_entry.id   AF-A0A916NE37-F1
#
_cell.length_a   1.000
_cell.length_b   1.000
_cell.length_c   1.000
_cell.angle_alpha   90.00
_cell.angle_beta   90.00
_cell.angle_gamma   90.00
#
_symmetry.space_group_name_H-M   'P 1'
#
loop_
_entity.id
_entity.type
_entity.pdbx_description
1 polymer ?
#
loop_
_entity_poly.entity_id
_entity_poly.type
_entity_poly.pdbx_seq_one_letter_code
_entity_poly.pdbx_strand_id
1 'polypeptide(L)'
;MLFQPTSQFRSFRFYPVLLTGLALSIGWGIRGNFGHEYGAAFAGCLAALTVSLVSGREDWRGRVLYFGFFGALGWGFGGSMSYMQVIAYTQSGHWPSQWYGYSCLFLIGFLWAALGSIGTALPAVADKETLVGLFRPIVFVFAAWFIQDLVEDPLSNFLQSQIQFDHTWSRHKSPLYWFDADYFAAFFALAGLGIFDLTDRKEKNTFWLPVFILGGALLGFGTQQLLQTSGLDKSLASLLTYKLGDVTYMQAGSNMPAFDPDNFLNNWPQWFGDYPQHIGWVAGIVAGITAYFIRYGKFRSGASLLVCMASGWILSFLLFPVLGSLFFTNIGGLRMTPPRGDDWAGILGVFIGAVVWLKRYRFDAVLYAGLVGGTIGGLGFSGIQWIKLWLTSWGNPQVLLGKGMDGASPLFQQTVLAWADWQQQNWHSFLEQSYGFVNGIAIAVAIGLLRQQQILPGRSTLPGVKLYRESTAKAIAVFFILLAIPYVNLFKNVKEWSDRLGPENWQVITRMPDGSEQAVAAHWDVPYIGRFPGVDFLSFTAETWYRVTWVLLVILFVKVIRRHREEPLSFLPASWLGRGQLVFLMLLWLMIMGNFERALVGWGSSRLLTEWVITVNAMLATYFILTVPREKQDTFAVTAPIGRVALKRAFFTLILVFLISPPVLFVTNRMIYHYPEYAKLDKAHIHMRFGPDADWRAKPILKNEEHK
;
A
#
# COMPACT_ATOMS: atom_id res chain seq x y z
N MET A 1 -27.58 -11.89 -40.87
CA MET A 1 -26.11 -11.77 -40.78
C MET A 1 -25.73 -11.87 -39.32
N LEU A 2 -25.41 -13.09 -38.90
CA LEU A 2 -25.14 -13.51 -37.53
C LEU A 2 -23.67 -13.27 -37.18
N PHE A 3 -23.43 -12.87 -35.93
CA PHE A 3 -22.18 -12.90 -35.17
C PHE A 3 -21.01 -13.62 -35.84
N GLN A 4 -20.13 -12.85 -36.50
CA GLN A 4 -18.74 -13.26 -36.62
C GLN A 4 -18.01 -12.84 -35.34
N PRO A 5 -17.40 -13.77 -34.59
CA PRO A 5 -16.54 -13.41 -33.48
C PRO A 5 -15.32 -12.69 -34.07
N THR A 6 -15.19 -11.39 -33.77
CA THR A 6 -13.99 -10.61 -34.09
C THR A 6 -12.76 -11.37 -33.61
N SER A 7 -11.82 -11.62 -34.51
CA SER A 7 -10.56 -12.35 -34.33
C SER A 7 -9.59 -11.78 -33.28
N GLN A 8 -10.01 -10.80 -32.46
CA GLN A 8 -9.20 -10.14 -31.43
C GLN A 8 -8.77 -11.06 -30.28
N PHE A 9 -9.54 -12.12 -29.99
CA PHE A 9 -9.28 -13.01 -28.84
C PHE A 9 -8.29 -14.17 -29.09
N ARG A 10 -7.80 -14.38 -30.33
CA ARG A 10 -6.83 -15.45 -30.63
C ARG A 10 -5.41 -15.25 -30.04
N SER A 11 -5.18 -14.18 -29.28
CA SER A 11 -3.83 -13.77 -28.83
C SER A 11 -3.53 -13.95 -27.34
N PHE A 12 -4.51 -14.35 -26.51
CA PHE A 12 -4.28 -14.66 -25.09
C PHE A 12 -3.85 -16.12 -24.93
N ARG A 13 -2.53 -16.34 -24.93
CA ARG A 13 -1.98 -17.65 -24.59
C ARG A 13 -2.16 -17.90 -23.09
N PHE A 14 -2.61 -19.09 -22.72
CA PHE A 14 -2.87 -19.49 -21.33
C PHE A 14 -1.63 -19.34 -20.44
N TYR A 15 -0.46 -19.80 -20.90
CA TYR A 15 0.76 -19.81 -20.10
C TYR A 15 1.26 -18.42 -19.66
N PRO A 16 1.28 -17.36 -20.51
CA PRO A 16 1.56 -15.99 -20.06
C PRO A 16 0.65 -15.49 -18.93
N VAL A 17 -0.66 -15.76 -19.01
CA VAL A 17 -1.61 -15.36 -17.97
C VAL A 17 -1.35 -16.11 -16.69
N LEU A 18 -1.18 -17.44 -16.79
CA LEU A 18 -0.86 -18.30 -15.65
C LEU A 18 0.42 -17.86 -14.96
N LEU A 19 1.51 -17.62 -15.71
CA LEU A 19 2.78 -17.18 -15.15
C LEU A 19 2.67 -15.82 -14.46
N THR A 20 1.93 -14.87 -15.04
CA THR A 20 1.71 -13.55 -14.42
C THR A 20 0.89 -13.68 -13.14
N GLY A 21 -0.15 -14.52 -13.15
CA GLY A 21 -0.94 -14.89 -11.98
C GLY A 21 -0.07 -15.49 -10.88
N LEU A 22 0.77 -16.48 -11.21
CA LEU A 22 1.69 -17.12 -10.26
C LEU A 22 2.70 -16.13 -9.69
N ALA A 23 3.33 -15.30 -10.53
CA ALA A 23 4.30 -14.31 -10.10
C ALA A 23 3.73 -13.34 -9.07
N LEU A 24 2.50 -12.85 -9.30
CA LEU A 24 1.84 -11.93 -8.36
C LEU A 24 1.32 -12.68 -7.13
N SER A 25 0.78 -13.89 -7.27
CA SER A 25 0.37 -14.76 -6.16
C SER A 25 1.51 -15.02 -5.15
N ILE A 26 2.70 -15.39 -5.65
CA ILE A 26 3.91 -15.57 -4.84
C ILE A 26 4.23 -14.29 -4.07
N GLY A 27 4.28 -13.16 -4.78
CA GLY A 27 4.59 -11.88 -4.17
C GLY A 27 3.56 -11.46 -3.12
N TRP A 28 2.28 -11.74 -3.35
CA TRP A 28 1.21 -11.41 -2.43
C TRP A 28 1.17 -12.33 -1.20
N GLY A 29 1.49 -13.62 -1.38
CA GLY A 29 1.68 -14.54 -0.26
C GLY A 29 2.84 -14.11 0.64
N ILE A 30 3.97 -13.73 0.04
CA ILE A 30 5.11 -13.16 0.78
C ILE A 30 4.70 -11.84 1.46
N ARG A 31 3.97 -10.95 0.77
CA ARG A 31 3.45 -9.72 1.38
C ARG A 31 2.66 -10.03 2.66
N GLY A 32 1.90 -11.11 2.73
CA GLY A 32 1.20 -11.53 3.95
C GLY A 32 2.09 -11.71 5.17
N ASN A 33 3.33 -12.16 4.97
CA ASN A 33 4.31 -12.38 6.04
C ASN A 33 5.06 -11.10 6.44
N PHE A 34 5.26 -10.16 5.52
CA PHE A 34 6.03 -8.94 5.76
C PHE A 34 5.14 -7.71 6.04
N GLY A 35 3.88 -7.72 5.58
CA GLY A 35 2.93 -6.62 5.61
C GLY A 35 3.36 -5.39 4.79
N HIS A 36 2.44 -4.43 4.64
CA HIS A 36 2.68 -3.06 4.14
C HIS A 36 2.90 -2.92 2.61
N GLU A 37 3.14 -1.67 2.21
CA GLU A 37 3.40 -1.20 0.84
C GLU A 37 4.57 -1.92 0.16
N TYR A 38 5.65 -2.18 0.92
CA TYR A 38 6.88 -2.76 0.39
C TYR A 38 6.72 -4.20 -0.11
N GLY A 39 5.89 -5.00 0.56
CA GLY A 39 5.58 -6.37 0.11
C GLY A 39 4.73 -6.37 -1.15
N ALA A 40 3.80 -5.42 -1.26
CA ALA A 40 3.00 -5.21 -2.47
C ALA A 40 3.88 -4.75 -3.66
N ALA A 41 4.87 -3.91 -3.39
CA ALA A 41 5.84 -3.47 -4.39
C ALA A 41 6.65 -4.64 -4.98
N PHE A 42 7.07 -5.62 -4.16
CA PHE A 42 7.70 -6.84 -4.64
C PHE A 42 6.78 -7.64 -5.59
N ALA A 43 5.53 -7.86 -5.20
CA ALA A 43 4.56 -8.58 -6.03
C ALA A 43 4.34 -7.90 -7.38
N GLY A 44 4.16 -6.57 -7.35
CA GLY A 44 4.04 -5.75 -8.56
C GLY A 44 5.27 -5.80 -9.45
N CYS A 45 6.47 -5.78 -8.85
CA CYS A 45 7.73 -5.91 -9.56
C CYS A 45 7.80 -7.22 -10.36
N LEU A 46 7.58 -8.36 -9.68
CA LEU A 46 7.65 -9.67 -10.32
C LEU A 46 6.65 -9.79 -11.47
N ALA A 47 5.39 -9.40 -11.25
CA ALA A 47 4.35 -9.48 -12.26
C ALA A 47 4.63 -8.58 -13.47
N ALA A 48 5.13 -7.36 -13.25
CA ALA A 48 5.47 -6.43 -14.33
C ALA A 48 6.67 -6.92 -15.16
N LEU A 49 7.69 -7.49 -14.50
CA LEU A 49 8.81 -8.17 -15.19
C LEU A 49 8.28 -9.31 -16.07
N THR A 50 7.41 -10.17 -15.54
CA THR A 50 6.78 -11.27 -16.27
C THR A 50 6.06 -10.78 -17.52
N VAL A 51 5.16 -9.81 -17.38
CA VAL A 51 4.34 -9.28 -18.48
C VAL A 51 5.21 -8.73 -19.60
N SER A 52 6.28 -8.00 -19.26
CA SER A 52 7.27 -7.53 -20.23
C SER A 52 7.92 -8.68 -21.00
N LEU A 53 8.31 -9.76 -20.32
CA LEU A 53 9.05 -10.88 -20.91
C LEU A 53 8.17 -11.77 -21.80
N VAL A 54 6.93 -12.03 -21.37
CA VAL A 54 5.95 -12.87 -22.10
C VAL A 54 5.18 -12.10 -23.18
N SER A 55 5.39 -10.79 -23.28
CA SER A 55 4.70 -9.92 -24.24
C SER A 55 4.98 -10.24 -25.72
N GLY A 56 6.04 -10.97 -26.04
CA GLY A 56 6.48 -11.17 -27.43
C GLY A 56 6.85 -9.87 -28.15
N ARG A 57 7.12 -8.78 -27.41
CA ARG A 57 7.48 -7.44 -27.90
C ARG A 57 8.89 -7.07 -27.44
N GLU A 58 9.82 -6.91 -28.39
CA GLU A 58 11.20 -6.54 -28.06
C GLU A 58 11.33 -5.12 -27.51
N ASP A 59 10.49 -4.19 -27.94
CA ASP A 59 10.47 -2.82 -27.42
C ASP A 59 10.09 -2.78 -25.92
N TRP A 60 9.24 -3.72 -25.47
CA TRP A 60 8.90 -3.88 -24.06
C TRP A 60 10.01 -4.60 -23.29
N ARG A 61 10.59 -5.67 -23.85
CA ARG A 61 11.74 -6.37 -23.24
C ARG A 61 12.94 -5.45 -23.02
N GLY A 62 13.22 -4.55 -23.96
CA GLY A 62 14.25 -3.51 -23.82
C GLY A 62 13.99 -2.52 -22.66
N ARG A 63 12.78 -2.53 -22.10
CA ARG A 63 12.29 -1.70 -20.99
C ARG A 63 11.96 -2.52 -19.74
N VAL A 64 12.34 -3.81 -19.68
CA VAL A 64 11.97 -4.72 -18.57
C VAL A 64 12.27 -4.16 -17.18
N LEU A 65 13.38 -3.43 -17.03
CA LEU A 65 13.75 -2.76 -15.77
C LEU A 65 12.79 -1.64 -15.38
N TYR A 66 12.26 -0.90 -16.36
CA TYR A 66 11.23 0.12 -16.13
C TYR A 66 9.89 -0.52 -15.77
N PHE A 67 9.54 -1.65 -16.39
CA PHE A 67 8.38 -2.46 -15.98
C PHE A 67 8.49 -2.87 -14.51
N GLY A 68 9.61 -3.47 -14.10
CA GLY A 68 9.83 -3.85 -12.70
C GLY A 68 9.74 -2.65 -11.74
N PHE A 69 10.41 -1.55 -12.06
CA PHE A 69 10.44 -0.35 -11.23
C PHE A 69 9.06 0.32 -11.08
N PHE A 70 8.39 0.69 -12.20
CA PHE A 70 7.09 1.36 -12.12
C PHE A 70 5.96 0.42 -11.70
N GLY A 71 6.06 -0.88 -12.01
CA GLY A 71 5.17 -1.91 -11.48
C GLY A 71 5.24 -1.97 -9.96
N ALA A 72 6.46 -2.01 -9.40
CA ALA A 72 6.65 -1.98 -7.96
C ALA A 72 6.03 -0.73 -7.30
N LEU A 73 6.26 0.47 -7.86
CA LEU A 73 5.65 1.70 -7.32
C LEU A 73 4.12 1.67 -7.39
N GLY A 74 3.56 1.28 -8.53
CA GLY A 74 2.10 1.25 -8.72
C GLY A 74 1.40 0.32 -7.74
N TRP A 75 1.97 -0.86 -7.48
CA TRP A 75 1.43 -1.81 -6.50
C TRP A 75 1.75 -1.45 -5.05
N GLY A 76 2.86 -0.75 -4.81
CA GLY A 76 3.25 -0.26 -3.49
C GLY A 76 2.25 0.74 -2.93
N PHE A 77 1.83 1.74 -3.73
CA PHE A 77 0.89 2.78 -3.29
C PHE A 77 -0.45 2.26 -2.75
N GLY A 78 -0.94 1.11 -3.23
CA GLY A 78 -2.20 0.55 -2.70
C GLY A 78 -2.06 -0.20 -1.38
N GLY A 79 -0.83 -0.38 -0.87
CA GLY A 79 -0.54 -1.27 0.25
C GLY A 79 -0.76 -0.70 1.65
N SER A 80 -1.04 0.61 1.79
CA SER A 80 -1.35 1.28 3.06
C SER A 80 -2.82 1.14 3.48
N MET A 81 -3.73 0.83 2.56
CA MET A 81 -5.16 0.69 2.88
C MET A 81 -5.40 -0.50 3.84
N SER A 82 -6.02 -0.21 4.99
CA SER A 82 -6.46 -1.25 5.92
C SER A 82 -7.70 -1.99 5.41
N TYR A 83 -7.70 -3.33 5.47
CA TYR A 83 -8.82 -4.14 4.94
C TYR A 83 -9.29 -5.28 5.87
N MET A 84 -8.56 -5.61 6.93
CA MET A 84 -8.96 -6.70 7.86
C MET A 84 -10.36 -6.50 8.45
N GLN A 85 -10.65 -5.28 8.89
CA GLN A 85 -11.96 -4.96 9.46
C GLN A 85 -13.07 -5.01 8.40
N VAL A 86 -12.76 -4.60 7.16
CA VAL A 86 -13.69 -4.69 6.03
C VAL A 86 -14.01 -6.16 5.68
N ILE A 87 -12.99 -7.03 5.71
CA ILE A 87 -13.19 -8.48 5.61
C ILE A 87 -14.13 -8.96 6.73
N ALA A 88 -13.90 -8.54 7.96
CA ALA A 88 -14.73 -8.94 9.09
C ALA A 88 -16.19 -8.47 8.95
N TYR A 89 -16.43 -7.29 8.36
CA TYR A 89 -17.79 -6.82 8.08
C TYR A 89 -18.57 -7.76 7.15
N THR A 90 -17.91 -8.42 6.18
CA THR A 90 -18.59 -9.35 5.25
C THR A 90 -19.18 -10.59 5.95
N GLN A 91 -18.65 -10.96 7.11
CA GLN A 91 -19.07 -12.12 7.91
C GLN A 91 -19.84 -11.74 9.19
N SER A 92 -20.22 -10.47 9.33
CA SER A 92 -20.85 -9.94 10.56
C SER A 92 -22.30 -10.38 10.80
N GLY A 93 -22.99 -10.90 9.78
CA GLY A 93 -24.42 -11.19 9.84
C GLY A 93 -25.35 -9.96 9.90
N HIS A 94 -24.84 -8.78 10.25
CA HIS A 94 -25.58 -7.52 10.22
C HIS A 94 -25.65 -6.98 8.78
N TRP A 95 -26.86 -6.96 8.20
CA TRP A 95 -27.03 -6.74 6.75
C TRP A 95 -26.40 -5.43 6.21
N PRO A 96 -26.51 -4.25 6.87
CA PRO A 96 -25.90 -3.02 6.37
C PRO A 96 -24.38 -3.10 6.41
N SER A 97 -23.82 -3.67 7.49
CA SER A 97 -22.37 -3.89 7.63
C SER A 97 -21.84 -4.84 6.57
N GLN A 98 -22.54 -5.95 6.28
CA GLN A 98 -22.11 -6.93 5.28
C GLN A 98 -22.11 -6.36 3.86
N TRP A 99 -23.17 -5.66 3.46
CA TRP A 99 -23.24 -5.01 2.15
C TRP A 99 -22.11 -3.98 2.00
N TYR A 100 -21.92 -3.15 3.03
CA TYR A 100 -20.83 -2.18 3.09
C TYR A 100 -19.46 -2.83 3.00
N GLY A 101 -19.24 -3.95 3.70
CA GLY A 101 -18.00 -4.73 3.66
C GLY A 101 -17.66 -5.19 2.24
N TYR A 102 -18.61 -5.77 1.50
CA TYR A 102 -18.37 -6.19 0.12
C TYR A 102 -18.12 -5.00 -0.82
N SER A 103 -18.85 -3.90 -0.67
CA SER A 103 -18.64 -2.68 -1.46
C SER A 103 -17.26 -2.07 -1.21
N CYS A 104 -16.82 -2.02 0.04
CA CYS A 104 -15.51 -1.49 0.41
C CYS A 104 -14.37 -2.41 -0.03
N LEU A 105 -14.51 -3.74 0.06
CA LEU A 105 -13.53 -4.67 -0.50
C LEU A 105 -13.39 -4.51 -2.01
N PHE A 106 -14.50 -4.31 -2.72
CA PHE A 106 -14.43 -4.00 -4.14
C PHE A 106 -13.65 -2.70 -4.39
N LEU A 107 -13.92 -1.64 -3.63
CA LEU A 107 -13.25 -0.35 -3.79
C LEU A 107 -11.75 -0.44 -3.49
N ILE A 108 -11.37 -1.10 -2.40
CA ILE A 108 -9.96 -1.35 -2.04
C ILE A 108 -9.28 -2.13 -3.17
N GLY A 109 -9.90 -3.24 -3.61
CA GLY A 109 -9.34 -4.06 -4.68
C GLY A 109 -9.22 -3.32 -6.01
N PHE A 110 -10.17 -2.42 -6.28
CA PHE A 110 -10.14 -1.54 -7.44
C PHE A 110 -8.98 -0.56 -7.39
N LEU A 111 -8.86 0.22 -6.31
CA LEU A 111 -7.83 1.25 -6.18
C LEU A 111 -6.43 0.63 -6.28
N TRP A 112 -6.24 -0.51 -5.62
CA TRP A 112 -4.96 -1.20 -5.61
C TRP A 112 -4.55 -1.69 -7.00
N ALA A 113 -5.41 -2.46 -7.66
CA ALA A 113 -5.11 -3.01 -8.97
C ALA A 113 -5.11 -1.93 -10.07
N ALA A 114 -5.86 -0.83 -9.90
CA ALA A 114 -5.85 0.29 -10.83
C ALA A 114 -4.50 1.01 -10.81
N LEU A 115 -3.97 1.35 -9.63
CA LEU A 115 -2.64 1.96 -9.51
C LEU A 115 -1.54 1.00 -9.96
N GLY A 116 -1.64 -0.27 -9.59
CA GLY A 116 -0.74 -1.33 -10.06
C GLY A 116 -0.70 -1.46 -11.58
N SER A 117 -1.87 -1.40 -12.23
CA SER A 117 -1.98 -1.47 -13.69
C SER A 117 -1.51 -0.19 -14.37
N ILE A 118 -1.73 0.99 -13.77
CA ILE A 118 -1.18 2.26 -14.25
C ILE A 118 0.35 2.22 -14.22
N GLY A 119 0.95 1.79 -13.11
CA GLY A 119 2.40 1.65 -12.95
C GLY A 119 2.99 0.70 -13.99
N THR A 120 2.38 -0.47 -14.20
CA THR A 120 2.84 -1.45 -15.19
C THR A 120 2.60 -1.01 -16.64
N ALA A 121 1.52 -0.28 -16.93
CA ALA A 121 1.18 0.17 -18.28
C ALA A 121 2.00 1.39 -18.72
N LEU A 122 2.47 2.21 -17.77
CA LEU A 122 3.27 3.40 -18.08
C LEU A 122 4.51 3.09 -18.95
N PRO A 123 5.40 2.14 -18.61
CA PRO A 123 6.56 1.79 -19.45
C PRO A 123 6.19 1.15 -20.80
N ALA A 124 4.99 0.58 -20.91
CA ALA A 124 4.48 0.03 -22.16
C ALA A 124 4.08 1.11 -23.18
N VAL A 125 3.66 2.29 -22.69
CA VAL A 125 3.06 3.35 -23.52
C VAL A 125 3.94 4.60 -23.61
N ALA A 126 4.56 5.02 -22.50
CA ALA A 126 5.33 6.26 -22.45
C ALA A 126 6.60 6.19 -23.32
N ASP A 127 6.99 7.33 -23.87
CA ASP A 127 8.26 7.48 -24.55
C ASP A 127 9.43 7.40 -23.56
N LYS A 128 10.62 7.18 -24.12
CA LYS A 128 11.84 6.97 -23.34
C LYS A 128 12.16 8.21 -22.49
N GLU A 129 12.02 9.40 -23.05
CA GLU A 129 12.35 10.67 -22.40
C GLU A 129 11.43 10.90 -21.20
N THR A 130 10.14 10.62 -21.34
CA THR A 130 9.17 10.65 -20.23
C THR A 130 9.55 9.68 -19.12
N LEU A 131 9.83 8.41 -19.43
CA LEU A 131 10.18 7.40 -18.43
C LEU A 131 11.45 7.76 -17.67
N VAL A 132 12.48 8.19 -18.40
CA VAL A 132 13.77 8.57 -17.82
C VAL A 132 13.65 9.85 -17.00
N GLY A 133 12.81 10.79 -17.43
CA GLY A 133 12.56 12.06 -16.73
C GLY A 133 12.00 11.87 -15.31
N LEU A 134 11.15 10.85 -15.12
CA LEU A 134 10.50 10.57 -13.82
C LEU A 134 11.47 10.11 -12.72
N PHE A 135 12.65 9.58 -13.06
CA PHE A 135 13.58 9.05 -12.05
C PHE A 135 14.08 10.12 -11.08
N ARG A 136 14.42 11.31 -11.57
CA ARG A 136 14.95 12.38 -10.71
C ARG A 136 13.94 12.81 -9.65
N PRO A 137 12.69 13.21 -9.98
CA PRO A 137 11.73 13.58 -8.96
C PRO A 137 11.37 12.42 -8.02
N ILE A 138 11.34 11.17 -8.49
CA ILE A 138 11.12 10.00 -7.62
C ILE A 138 12.26 9.84 -6.61
N VAL A 139 13.53 10.03 -7.01
CA VAL A 139 14.66 10.00 -6.08
C VAL A 139 14.55 11.10 -5.02
N PHE A 140 14.06 12.29 -5.38
CA PHE A 140 13.81 13.36 -4.40
C PHE A 140 12.68 12.99 -3.42
N VAL A 141 11.62 12.32 -3.89
CA VAL A 141 10.56 11.81 -3.00
C VAL A 141 11.12 10.76 -2.05
N PHE A 142 11.90 9.79 -2.54
CA PHE A 142 12.54 8.79 -1.70
C PHE A 142 13.52 9.40 -0.69
N ALA A 143 14.29 10.41 -1.10
CA ALA A 143 15.16 11.13 -0.18
C ALA A 143 14.35 11.87 0.90
N ALA A 144 13.22 12.47 0.54
CA ALA A 144 12.35 13.13 1.50
C ALA A 144 11.72 12.14 2.49
N TRP A 145 11.25 10.99 2.03
CA TRP A 145 10.74 9.92 2.91
C TRP A 145 11.83 9.32 3.80
N PHE A 146 13.05 9.16 3.28
CA PHE A 146 14.18 8.74 4.11
C PHE A 146 14.49 9.77 5.22
N ILE A 147 14.42 11.06 4.91
CA ILE A 147 14.58 12.12 5.92
C ILE A 147 13.41 12.08 6.93
N GLN A 148 12.18 11.84 6.47
CA GLN A 148 11.03 11.68 7.34
C GLN A 148 11.26 10.55 8.35
N ASP A 149 11.66 9.36 7.88
CA ASP A 149 11.94 8.19 8.72
C ASP A 149 13.02 8.46 9.79
N LEU A 150 14.00 9.31 9.48
CA LEU A 150 15.04 9.71 10.44
C LEU A 150 14.58 10.77 11.46
N VAL A 151 13.56 11.57 11.14
CA VAL A 151 13.18 12.76 11.91
C VAL A 151 11.89 12.56 12.70
N GLU A 152 10.97 11.73 12.23
CA GLU A 152 9.62 11.58 12.80
C GLU A 152 9.64 11.16 14.27
N ASP A 153 10.40 10.12 14.62
CA ASP A 153 10.53 9.63 15.99
C ASP A 153 11.26 10.62 16.92
N PRO A 154 12.46 11.15 16.57
CA PRO A 154 13.11 12.18 17.37
C PRO A 154 12.23 13.42 17.57
N LEU A 155 11.49 13.85 16.55
CA LEU A 155 10.60 15.00 16.64
C LEU A 155 9.42 14.73 17.56
N SER A 156 8.78 13.57 17.43
CA SER A 156 7.64 13.19 18.29
C SER A 156 8.06 13.10 19.75
N ASN A 157 9.23 12.49 20.03
CA ASN A 157 9.82 12.41 21.37
C ASN A 157 10.23 13.78 21.91
N PHE A 158 10.73 14.67 21.07
CA PHE A 158 11.04 16.05 21.47
C PHE A 158 9.78 16.84 21.84
N LEU A 159 8.71 16.70 21.05
CA LEU A 159 7.44 17.38 21.29
C LEU A 159 6.75 16.86 22.55
N GLN A 160 6.80 15.56 22.86
CA GLN A 160 6.11 14.98 24.02
C GLN A 160 7.03 14.08 24.85
N SER A 161 8.12 14.64 25.37
CA SER A 161 9.13 13.90 26.15
C SER A 161 8.61 13.18 27.41
N GLN A 162 7.42 13.53 27.89
CA GLN A 162 6.81 12.96 29.10
C GLN A 162 5.81 11.82 28.82
N ILE A 163 5.43 11.59 27.56
CA ILE A 163 4.45 10.56 27.19
C ILE A 163 5.18 9.47 26.41
N GLN A 164 5.25 8.27 26.97
CA GLN A 164 5.75 7.12 26.23
C GLN A 164 4.68 6.62 25.25
N PHE A 165 5.09 6.44 23.99
CA PHE A 165 4.29 5.83 22.95
C PHE A 165 5.16 4.94 22.07
N ASP A 166 4.54 3.96 21.43
CA ASP A 166 5.16 2.95 20.58
C ASP A 166 4.53 2.95 19.18
N HIS A 167 5.20 2.27 18.25
CA HIS A 167 4.70 2.07 16.88
C HIS A 167 3.70 0.91 16.78
N THR A 168 3.19 0.40 17.90
CA THR A 168 2.34 -0.80 17.92
C THR A 168 0.98 -0.53 18.54
N TRP A 169 0.88 -0.39 19.86
CA TRP A 169 -0.37 -0.36 20.63
C TRP A 169 -0.78 1.05 21.08
N SER A 170 0.13 2.02 20.95
CA SER A 170 -0.02 3.38 21.47
C SER A 170 0.35 4.47 20.47
N ARG A 171 0.42 4.13 19.17
CA ARG A 171 0.64 5.07 18.04
C ARG A 171 -0.21 6.32 18.11
N HIS A 172 -1.46 6.15 18.51
CA HIS A 172 -2.43 7.22 18.62
C HIS A 172 -2.04 8.30 19.64
N LYS A 173 -1.15 8.00 20.58
CA LYS A 173 -0.63 8.97 21.57
C LYS A 173 0.41 9.91 20.98
N SER A 174 0.99 9.61 19.82
CA SER A 174 1.95 10.49 19.17
C SER A 174 1.32 11.86 18.85
N PRO A 175 2.01 12.99 19.08
CA PRO A 175 1.53 14.32 18.70
C PRO A 175 1.32 14.44 17.18
N LEU A 176 2.01 13.60 16.42
CA LEU A 176 1.96 13.56 14.96
C LEU A 176 0.88 12.61 14.44
N TYR A 177 0.14 11.91 15.31
CA TYR A 177 -0.90 10.99 14.87
C TYR A 177 -2.08 11.71 14.22
N TRP A 178 -2.55 11.14 13.09
CA TRP A 178 -3.81 11.52 12.47
C TRP A 178 -4.43 10.31 11.76
N PHE A 179 -5.51 9.77 12.33
CA PHE A 179 -6.27 8.64 11.76
C PHE A 179 -5.40 7.41 11.37
N ASP A 180 -4.20 7.22 11.94
CA ASP A 180 -3.29 6.13 11.52
C ASP A 180 -3.06 6.12 9.99
N ALA A 181 -2.88 7.31 9.38
CA ALA A 181 -2.81 7.52 7.94
C ALA A 181 -1.48 8.15 7.48
N ASP A 182 -1.10 7.93 6.22
CA ASP A 182 0.19 8.31 5.63
C ASP A 182 0.28 9.79 5.19
N TYR A 183 -0.31 10.71 5.97
CA TYR A 183 -0.37 12.12 5.59
C TYR A 183 1.01 12.78 5.60
N PHE A 184 1.89 12.38 6.53
CA PHE A 184 3.27 12.86 6.57
C PHE A 184 4.02 12.49 5.31
N ALA A 185 3.86 11.25 4.82
CA ALA A 185 4.45 10.82 3.56
C ALA A 185 3.98 11.68 2.38
N ALA A 186 2.70 12.05 2.33
CA ALA A 186 2.19 12.96 1.30
C ALA A 186 2.79 14.37 1.38
N PHE A 187 2.92 14.94 2.59
CA PHE A 187 3.55 16.25 2.79
C PHE A 187 5.05 16.25 2.46
N PHE A 188 5.79 15.23 2.91
CA PHE A 188 7.21 15.09 2.60
C PHE A 188 7.46 14.82 1.11
N ALA A 189 6.56 14.09 0.43
CA ALA A 189 6.61 13.97 -1.03
C ALA A 189 6.47 15.34 -1.71
N LEU A 190 5.51 16.18 -1.30
CA LEU A 190 5.37 17.54 -1.83
C LEU A 190 6.59 18.42 -1.51
N ALA A 191 7.15 18.31 -0.30
CA ALA A 191 8.37 19.02 0.08
C ALA A 191 9.55 18.63 -0.80
N GLY A 192 9.80 17.33 -0.99
CA GLY A 192 10.84 16.80 -1.88
C GLY A 192 10.66 17.27 -3.32
N LEU A 193 9.42 17.29 -3.83
CA LEU A 193 9.09 17.79 -5.17
C LEU A 193 9.26 19.30 -5.29
N GLY A 194 8.97 20.05 -4.23
CA GLY A 194 9.24 21.49 -4.14
C GLY A 194 10.74 21.79 -4.22
N ILE A 195 11.55 21.08 -3.45
CA ILE A 195 13.03 21.20 -3.50
C ILE A 195 13.54 20.81 -4.89
N PHE A 196 13.02 19.73 -5.47
CA PHE A 196 13.35 19.34 -6.85
C PHE A 196 13.04 20.46 -7.85
N ASP A 197 11.85 21.05 -7.79
CA ASP A 197 11.44 22.12 -8.70
C ASP A 197 12.32 23.38 -8.55
N LEU A 198 12.67 23.76 -7.32
CA LEU A 198 13.60 24.88 -7.06
C LEU A 198 15.00 24.62 -7.61
N THR A 199 15.55 23.43 -7.37
CA THR A 199 16.89 23.04 -7.85
C THR A 199 16.94 22.88 -9.37
N ASP A 200 15.84 22.46 -9.99
CA ASP A 200 15.79 22.30 -11.44
C ASP A 200 15.65 23.63 -12.18
N ARG A 201 14.88 24.60 -11.65
CA ARG A 201 14.63 25.88 -12.31
C ARG A 201 15.84 26.83 -12.30
N LYS A 202 16.63 26.87 -11.22
CA LYS A 202 17.74 27.84 -11.04
C LYS A 202 17.34 29.32 -11.33
N GLU A 203 16.08 29.68 -11.10
CA GLU A 203 15.54 31.02 -11.35
C GLU A 203 15.73 31.94 -10.11
N LYS A 204 15.81 33.26 -10.31
CA LYS A 204 15.92 34.24 -9.21
C LYS A 204 14.68 34.31 -8.30
N ASN A 205 13.56 33.75 -8.75
CA ASN A 205 12.29 33.79 -8.02
C ASN A 205 12.31 32.97 -6.72
N THR A 206 13.29 32.10 -6.52
CA THR A 206 13.49 31.35 -5.26
C THR A 206 13.62 32.27 -4.05
N PHE A 207 14.11 33.50 -4.23
CA PHE A 207 14.16 34.51 -3.17
C PHE A 207 12.78 34.87 -2.61
N TRP A 208 11.70 34.72 -3.39
CA TRP A 208 10.35 35.00 -2.90
C TRP A 208 9.80 33.91 -1.99
N LEU A 209 10.34 32.69 -1.99
CA LEU A 209 9.80 31.61 -1.16
C LEU A 209 9.81 31.96 0.34
N PRO A 210 10.92 32.44 0.94
CA PRO A 210 10.91 32.93 2.31
C PRO A 210 9.90 34.06 2.56
N VAL A 211 9.68 34.96 1.60
CA VAL A 211 8.69 36.05 1.71
C VAL A 211 7.27 35.49 1.79
N PHE A 212 6.94 34.50 0.96
CA PHE A 212 5.64 33.83 0.99
C PHE A 212 5.45 33.00 2.28
N ILE A 213 6.52 32.35 2.77
CA ILE A 213 6.49 31.62 4.05
C ILE A 213 6.21 32.58 5.21
N LEU A 214 6.99 33.66 5.33
CA LEU A 214 6.84 34.65 6.41
C LEU A 214 5.50 35.39 6.29
N GLY A 215 5.12 35.82 5.09
CA GLY A 215 3.84 36.46 4.85
C GLY A 215 2.66 35.56 5.18
N GLY A 216 2.72 34.28 4.78
CA GLY A 216 1.72 33.27 5.15
C GLY A 216 1.65 33.05 6.66
N ALA A 217 2.80 32.89 7.33
CA ALA A 217 2.87 32.72 8.78
C ALA A 217 2.26 33.90 9.54
N LEU A 218 2.61 35.14 9.16
CA LEU A 218 2.10 36.36 9.78
C LEU A 218 0.60 36.54 9.55
N LEU A 219 0.12 36.28 8.33
CA LEU A 219 -1.31 36.32 8.02
C LEU A 219 -2.10 35.26 8.78
N GLY A 220 -1.57 34.04 8.86
CA GLY A 220 -2.18 32.95 9.62
C GLY A 220 -2.21 33.22 11.12
N PHE A 221 -1.11 33.71 11.69
CA PHE A 221 -1.03 34.15 13.08
C PHE A 221 -2.01 35.28 13.36
N GLY A 222 -2.02 36.33 12.53
CA GLY A 222 -2.93 37.47 12.67
C GLY A 222 -4.39 37.05 12.60
N THR A 223 -4.73 36.13 11.69
CA THR A 223 -6.09 35.57 11.56
C THR A 223 -6.48 34.79 12.83
N GLN A 224 -5.57 33.98 13.38
CA GLN A 224 -5.82 33.27 14.63
C GLN A 224 -6.03 34.23 15.80
N GLN A 225 -5.19 35.27 15.93
CA GLN A 225 -5.36 36.29 16.97
C GLN A 225 -6.67 37.06 16.84
N LEU A 226 -7.09 37.39 15.61
CA LEU A 226 -8.38 38.03 15.36
C LEU A 226 -9.55 37.12 15.78
N LEU A 227 -9.50 35.83 15.46
CA LEU A 227 -10.53 34.86 15.86
C LEU A 227 -10.60 34.69 17.39
N GLN A 228 -9.45 34.67 18.06
CA GLN A 228 -9.37 34.56 19.52
C GLN A 228 -9.90 35.82 20.20
N THR A 229 -9.50 37.00 19.74
CA THR A 229 -9.97 38.28 20.30
C THR A 229 -11.45 38.54 20.03
N SER A 230 -12.00 38.04 18.91
CA SER A 230 -13.43 38.11 18.62
C SER A 230 -14.25 37.00 19.30
N GLY A 231 -13.62 36.06 20.01
CA GLY A 231 -14.28 34.90 20.63
C GLY A 231 -14.93 33.93 19.63
N LEU A 232 -14.55 33.99 18.34
CA LEU A 232 -15.09 33.14 17.28
C LEU A 232 -14.31 31.84 17.11
N ASP A 233 -13.13 31.73 17.73
CA ASP A 233 -12.25 30.56 17.69
C ASP A 233 -12.96 29.28 18.16
N LYS A 234 -13.65 29.33 19.30
CA LYS A 234 -14.38 28.19 19.84
C LYS A 234 -15.55 27.78 18.95
N SER A 235 -16.29 28.75 18.42
CA SER A 235 -17.40 28.48 17.50
C SER A 235 -16.90 27.83 16.21
N LEU A 236 -15.81 28.34 15.62
CA LEU A 236 -15.22 27.76 14.42
C LEU A 236 -14.68 26.35 14.69
N ALA A 237 -13.97 26.16 15.81
CA ALA A 237 -13.49 24.84 16.22
C ALA A 237 -14.66 23.85 16.36
N SER A 238 -15.76 24.23 17.01
CA SER A 238 -16.95 23.37 17.16
C SER A 238 -17.62 23.02 15.84
N LEU A 239 -17.51 23.87 14.81
CA LEU A 239 -18.06 23.61 13.47
C LEU A 239 -17.17 22.69 12.63
N LEU A 240 -15.86 22.66 12.90
CA LEU A 240 -14.88 21.92 12.11
C LEU A 240 -14.40 20.63 12.79
N THR A 241 -14.75 20.42 14.06
CA THR A 241 -14.30 19.28 14.85
C THR A 241 -15.44 18.33 15.21
N TYR A 242 -15.16 17.03 15.25
CA TYR A 242 -16.04 16.04 15.87
C TYR A 242 -15.21 14.97 16.59
N LYS A 243 -15.80 14.32 17.59
CA LYS A 243 -15.16 13.27 18.38
C LYS A 243 -15.15 11.94 17.62
N LEU A 244 -14.02 11.23 17.63
CA LEU A 244 -13.85 9.93 16.96
C LEU A 244 -14.41 8.79 17.82
N GLY A 245 -15.73 8.81 18.01
CA GLY A 245 -16.45 7.80 18.76
C GLY A 245 -17.84 8.30 19.15
N ASP A 246 -18.52 7.57 20.04
CA ASP A 246 -19.85 7.95 20.51
C ASP A 246 -19.85 8.22 22.01
N VAL A 247 -19.99 9.50 22.37
CA VAL A 247 -20.09 9.96 23.77
C VAL A 247 -21.38 9.52 24.46
N THR A 248 -22.38 9.09 23.70
CA THR A 248 -23.66 8.58 24.21
C THR A 248 -23.68 7.06 24.37
N TYR A 249 -22.57 6.38 24.05
CA TYR A 249 -22.49 4.93 24.20
C TYR A 249 -22.49 4.57 25.69
N MET A 250 -23.46 3.74 26.10
CA MET A 250 -23.68 3.38 27.50
C MET A 250 -22.97 2.05 27.83
N GLN A 251 -22.46 1.93 29.05
CA GLN A 251 -21.89 0.68 29.51
C GLN A 251 -23.00 -0.38 29.67
N ALA A 252 -22.72 -1.60 29.21
CA ALA A 252 -23.69 -2.70 29.22
C ALA A 252 -24.27 -2.93 30.62
N GLY A 253 -25.61 -2.85 30.74
CA GLY A 253 -26.32 -3.05 32.00
C GLY A 253 -26.33 -1.86 32.96
N SER A 254 -25.84 -0.69 32.54
CA SER A 254 -25.81 0.54 33.34
C SER A 254 -26.40 1.74 32.58
N ASN A 255 -26.81 2.78 33.32
CA ASN A 255 -27.19 4.09 32.75
C ASN A 255 -26.02 5.08 32.70
N MET A 256 -24.78 4.60 32.81
CA MET A 256 -23.59 5.43 32.78
C MET A 256 -22.96 5.40 31.37
N PRO A 257 -22.41 6.54 30.89
CA PRO A 257 -21.57 6.55 29.70
C PRO A 257 -20.40 5.58 29.85
N ALA A 258 -20.10 4.83 28.80
CA ALA A 258 -19.02 3.85 28.80
C ALA A 258 -17.62 4.49 28.76
N PHE A 259 -17.52 5.70 28.23
CA PHE A 259 -16.26 6.38 27.99
C PHE A 259 -16.30 7.82 28.46
N ASP A 260 -15.17 8.30 28.98
CA ASP A 260 -14.98 9.71 29.29
C ASP A 260 -14.95 10.53 27.97
N PRO A 261 -15.84 11.53 27.80
CA PRO A 261 -15.85 12.40 26.63
C PRO A 261 -14.50 13.07 26.33
N ASP A 262 -13.66 13.33 27.33
CA ASP A 262 -12.38 14.03 27.15
C ASP A 262 -11.26 13.11 26.64
N ASN A 263 -11.50 11.80 26.64
CA ASN A 263 -10.54 10.80 26.17
C ASN A 263 -10.65 10.51 24.66
N PHE A 264 -11.67 11.03 23.98
CA PHE A 264 -11.83 10.84 22.54
C PHE A 264 -10.86 11.70 21.71
N LEU A 265 -10.30 11.09 20.68
CA LEU A 265 -9.59 11.80 19.62
C LEU A 265 -10.57 12.64 18.77
N ASN A 266 -10.04 13.57 17.98
CA ASN A 266 -10.83 14.35 17.03
C ASN A 266 -10.35 14.11 15.57
N ASN A 267 -11.08 14.67 14.61
CA ASN A 267 -10.83 14.51 13.18
C ASN A 267 -9.66 15.31 12.60
N TRP A 268 -8.91 16.05 13.41
CA TRP A 268 -7.69 16.76 13.02
C TRP A 268 -6.45 16.08 13.63
N PRO A 269 -5.23 16.40 13.15
CA PRO A 269 -4.00 15.87 13.75
C PRO A 269 -3.92 16.17 15.25
N GLN A 270 -3.41 15.24 16.05
CA GLN A 270 -3.32 15.34 17.52
C GLN A 270 -2.73 16.68 18.00
N TRP A 271 -1.66 17.14 17.36
CA TRP A 271 -1.03 18.42 17.71
C TRP A 271 -1.94 19.65 17.59
N PHE A 272 -3.06 19.61 16.86
CA PHE A 272 -4.05 20.71 16.87
C PHE A 272 -4.70 20.85 18.25
N GLY A 273 -4.92 19.73 18.94
CA GLY A 273 -5.42 19.72 20.32
C GLY A 273 -4.33 19.99 21.34
N ASP A 274 -3.13 19.45 21.14
CA ASP A 274 -2.03 19.59 22.10
C ASP A 274 -1.35 20.97 22.06
N TYR A 275 -1.29 21.59 20.88
CA TYR A 275 -0.62 22.87 20.63
C TYR A 275 -1.47 23.86 19.82
N PRO A 276 -2.69 24.21 20.30
CA PRO A 276 -3.64 25.02 19.55
C PRO A 276 -3.10 26.41 19.19
N GLN A 277 -2.19 26.97 19.98
CA GLN A 277 -1.54 28.25 19.74
C GLN A 277 -0.69 28.31 18.46
N HIS A 278 -0.42 27.16 17.84
CA HIS A 278 0.43 27.09 16.64
C HIS A 278 -0.32 26.84 15.33
N ILE A 279 -1.63 26.56 15.38
CA ILE A 279 -2.44 26.20 14.21
C ILE A 279 -2.37 27.29 13.12
N GLY A 280 -2.58 28.55 13.49
CA GLY A 280 -2.72 29.66 12.54
C GLY A 280 -1.46 29.89 11.73
N TRP A 281 -0.31 30.01 12.38
CA TRP A 281 0.95 30.29 11.67
C TRP A 281 1.44 29.07 10.88
N VAL A 282 1.24 27.83 11.36
CA VAL A 282 1.60 26.61 10.61
C VAL A 282 0.73 26.47 9.36
N ALA A 283 -0.59 26.60 9.47
CA ALA A 283 -1.49 26.59 8.32
C ALA A 283 -1.17 27.73 7.34
N GLY A 284 -0.81 28.90 7.88
CA GLY A 284 -0.33 30.05 7.11
C GLY A 284 0.95 29.76 6.32
N ILE A 285 1.94 29.09 6.91
CA ILE A 285 3.16 28.64 6.20
C ILE A 285 2.80 27.70 5.06
N VAL A 286 1.98 26.68 5.31
CA VAL A 286 1.54 25.74 4.27
C VAL A 286 0.87 26.48 3.12
N ALA A 287 -0.08 27.37 3.43
CA ALA A 287 -0.77 28.19 2.43
C ALA A 287 0.19 29.10 1.65
N GLY A 288 1.16 29.73 2.33
CA GLY A 288 2.19 30.57 1.71
C GLY A 288 3.08 29.78 0.73
N ILE A 289 3.56 28.61 1.14
CA ILE A 289 4.33 27.69 0.28
C ILE A 289 3.50 27.26 -0.92
N THR A 290 2.23 26.88 -0.71
CA THR A 290 1.31 26.50 -1.78
C THR A 290 1.08 27.65 -2.77
N ALA A 291 0.83 28.87 -2.28
CA ALA A 291 0.64 30.05 -3.12
C ALA A 291 1.89 30.36 -3.97
N TYR A 292 3.09 30.24 -3.38
CA TYR A 292 4.34 30.38 -4.11
C TYR A 292 4.45 29.35 -5.26
N PHE A 293 4.20 28.06 -4.98
CA PHE A 293 4.30 27.03 -6.01
C PHE A 293 3.17 27.07 -7.05
N ILE A 294 1.98 27.55 -6.71
CA ILE A 294 0.93 27.84 -7.69
C ILE A 294 1.40 28.96 -8.65
N ARG A 295 2.03 30.01 -8.11
CA ARG A 295 2.44 31.19 -8.88
C ARG A 295 3.69 30.96 -9.73
N TYR A 296 4.67 30.23 -9.21
CA TYR A 296 6.01 30.10 -9.79
C TYR A 296 6.41 28.66 -10.13
N GLY A 297 5.79 27.66 -9.52
CA GLY A 297 6.13 26.25 -9.72
C GLY A 297 5.93 25.82 -11.18
N LYS A 298 6.86 25.02 -11.70
CA LYS A 298 6.79 24.49 -13.07
C LYS A 298 6.66 22.97 -13.10
N PHE A 299 7.23 22.29 -12.11
CA PHE A 299 7.18 20.84 -11.91
C PHE A 299 7.44 20.05 -13.19
N ARG A 300 8.59 20.35 -13.81
CA ARG A 300 9.09 19.76 -15.07
C ARG A 300 9.54 18.31 -14.88
N SER A 301 9.95 17.66 -15.97
CA SER A 301 10.50 16.27 -15.95
C SER A 301 9.56 15.24 -15.30
N GLY A 302 8.24 15.41 -15.48
CA GLY A 302 7.24 14.49 -14.93
C GLY A 302 6.94 14.67 -13.45
N ALA A 303 7.60 15.59 -12.73
CA ALA A 303 7.30 15.87 -11.32
C ALA A 303 5.84 16.27 -11.08
N SER A 304 5.20 16.91 -12.06
CA SER A 304 3.77 17.23 -12.03
C SER A 304 2.85 16.02 -11.79
N LEU A 305 3.23 14.80 -12.20
CA LEU A 305 2.45 13.59 -11.89
C LEU A 305 2.41 13.36 -10.39
N LEU A 306 3.59 13.37 -9.76
CA LEU A 306 3.75 13.12 -8.33
C LEU A 306 3.11 14.24 -7.50
N VAL A 307 3.18 15.50 -7.95
CA VAL A 307 2.47 16.61 -7.31
C VAL A 307 0.96 16.41 -7.37
N CYS A 308 0.40 16.02 -8.53
CA CYS A 308 -1.02 15.72 -8.65
C CYS A 308 -1.44 14.56 -7.72
N MET A 309 -0.62 13.50 -7.63
CA MET A 309 -0.88 12.35 -6.76
C MET A 309 -0.85 12.75 -5.27
N ALA A 310 0.21 13.41 -4.81
CA ALA A 310 0.38 13.79 -3.41
C ALA A 310 -0.63 14.88 -2.97
N SER A 311 -0.91 15.86 -3.84
CA SER A 311 -1.97 16.84 -3.58
C SER A 311 -3.36 16.18 -3.58
N GLY A 312 -3.58 15.24 -4.50
CA GLY A 312 -4.80 14.45 -4.55
C GLY A 312 -5.04 13.67 -3.26
N TRP A 313 -3.99 13.04 -2.72
CA TRP A 313 -4.03 12.35 -1.43
C TRP A 313 -4.56 13.27 -0.32
N ILE A 314 -3.93 14.45 -0.14
CA ILE A 314 -4.28 15.40 0.93
C ILE A 314 -5.71 15.93 0.75
N LEU A 315 -6.06 16.35 -0.47
CA LEU A 315 -7.39 16.91 -0.76
C LEU A 315 -8.51 15.88 -0.53
N SER A 316 -8.31 14.65 -0.97
CA SER A 316 -9.29 13.57 -0.78
C SER A 316 -9.41 13.18 0.70
N PHE A 317 -8.28 13.11 1.41
CA PHE A 317 -8.28 12.83 2.84
C PHE A 317 -9.00 13.93 3.66
N LEU A 318 -8.77 15.21 3.32
CA LEU A 318 -9.52 16.31 3.92
C LEU A 318 -11.01 16.25 3.57
N LEU A 319 -11.36 15.86 2.34
CA LEU A 319 -12.74 15.82 1.88
C LEU A 319 -13.57 14.72 2.53
N PHE A 320 -13.02 13.51 2.68
CA PHE A 320 -13.79 12.35 3.15
C PHE A 320 -13.72 12.16 4.67
N PRO A 321 -12.63 11.60 5.26
CA PRO A 321 -12.62 11.28 6.68
C PRO A 321 -12.63 12.53 7.58
N VAL A 322 -12.16 13.69 7.13
CA VAL A 322 -12.02 14.89 7.97
C VAL A 322 -13.26 15.78 7.92
N LEU A 323 -13.52 16.45 6.79
CA LEU A 323 -14.62 17.43 6.66
C LEU A 323 -15.93 16.77 6.26
N GLY A 324 -15.90 15.82 5.34
CA GLY A 324 -17.10 15.10 4.89
C GLY A 324 -17.78 14.34 6.03
N SER A 325 -17.00 13.77 6.95
CA SER A 325 -17.51 13.09 8.14
C SER A 325 -18.35 13.98 9.06
N LEU A 326 -18.21 15.31 9.03
CA LEU A 326 -19.04 16.23 9.83
C LEU A 326 -20.54 16.07 9.54
N PHE A 327 -20.90 15.71 8.30
CA PHE A 327 -22.29 15.50 7.90
C PHE A 327 -22.84 14.12 8.25
N PHE A 328 -22.01 13.21 8.76
CA PHE A 328 -22.33 11.79 8.98
C PHE A 328 -21.84 11.26 10.33
N THR A 329 -21.66 12.14 11.33
CA THR A 329 -21.13 11.78 12.66
C THR A 329 -22.00 10.74 13.37
N ASN A 330 -23.33 10.81 13.19
CA ASN A 330 -24.30 9.85 13.72
C ASN A 330 -24.11 8.41 13.22
N ILE A 331 -23.43 8.21 12.10
CA ILE A 331 -23.11 6.90 11.55
C ILE A 331 -21.59 6.63 11.54
N GLY A 332 -20.80 7.38 12.29
CA GLY A 332 -19.34 7.20 12.41
C GLY A 332 -18.51 7.85 11.30
N GLY A 333 -19.09 8.81 10.58
CA GLY A 333 -18.42 9.60 9.53
C GLY A 333 -18.32 8.91 8.17
N LEU A 334 -17.75 9.61 7.18
CA LEU A 334 -17.39 9.06 5.86
C LEU A 334 -16.06 8.32 5.97
N ARG A 335 -16.03 7.31 6.84
CA ARG A 335 -14.88 6.48 7.16
C ARG A 335 -15.13 5.02 6.78
N MET A 336 -14.12 4.34 6.25
CA MET A 336 -14.19 2.96 5.77
C MET A 336 -14.01 1.94 6.89
N THR A 337 -13.03 2.18 7.76
CA THR A 337 -12.58 1.23 8.79
C THR A 337 -12.54 1.86 10.19
N PRO A 338 -13.48 2.73 10.61
CA PRO A 338 -13.39 3.31 11.94
C PRO A 338 -13.49 2.19 13.01
N PRO A 339 -12.64 2.22 14.06
CA PRO A 339 -11.73 3.30 14.42
C PRO A 339 -10.32 3.24 13.76
N ARG A 340 -9.99 2.19 12.99
CA ARG A 340 -8.70 2.02 12.27
C ARG A 340 -8.50 3.05 11.14
N GLY A 341 -7.32 3.02 10.52
CA GLY A 341 -6.90 4.06 9.59
C GLY A 341 -7.57 4.07 8.22
N ASP A 342 -7.71 5.29 7.68
CA ASP A 342 -8.54 5.66 6.53
C ASP A 342 -7.74 6.02 5.27
N ASP A 343 -6.57 5.41 5.06
CA ASP A 343 -5.72 5.65 3.88
C ASP A 343 -6.44 5.42 2.54
N TRP A 344 -7.54 4.66 2.52
CA TRP A 344 -8.38 4.51 1.32
C TRP A 344 -8.75 5.86 0.69
N ALA A 345 -9.00 6.88 1.50
CA ALA A 345 -9.37 8.21 1.02
C ALA A 345 -8.17 8.90 0.38
N GLY A 346 -6.99 8.76 0.98
CA GLY A 346 -5.73 9.25 0.42
C GLY A 346 -5.39 8.54 -0.91
N ILE A 347 -5.50 7.21 -0.96
CA ILE A 347 -5.23 6.42 -2.17
C ILE A 347 -6.25 6.69 -3.28
N LEU A 348 -7.53 6.93 -2.94
CA LEU A 348 -8.51 7.44 -3.90
C LEU A 348 -8.06 8.79 -4.50
N GLY A 349 -7.53 9.68 -3.66
CA GLY A 349 -6.94 10.94 -4.08
C GLY A 349 -5.73 10.77 -5.01
N VAL A 350 -4.83 9.84 -4.70
CA VAL A 350 -3.69 9.46 -5.55
C VAL A 350 -4.17 8.98 -6.92
N PHE A 351 -5.18 8.10 -6.95
CA PHE A 351 -5.78 7.61 -8.19
C PHE A 351 -6.40 8.75 -9.01
N ILE A 352 -7.21 9.62 -8.40
CA ILE A 352 -7.82 10.77 -9.08
C ILE A 352 -6.73 11.72 -9.62
N GLY A 353 -5.70 12.00 -8.83
CA GLY A 353 -4.55 12.82 -9.24
C GLY A 353 -3.83 12.23 -10.46
N ALA A 354 -3.60 10.91 -10.45
CA ALA A 354 -3.05 10.20 -11.60
C ALA A 354 -3.98 10.27 -12.82
N VAL A 355 -5.29 10.06 -12.66
CA VAL A 355 -6.28 10.17 -13.76
C VAL A 355 -6.26 11.55 -14.39
N VAL A 356 -6.26 12.62 -13.59
CA VAL A 356 -6.20 14.01 -14.06
C VAL A 356 -4.92 14.23 -14.89
N TRP A 357 -3.78 13.76 -14.40
CA TRP A 357 -2.52 13.88 -15.12
C TRP A 357 -2.51 13.07 -16.42
N LEU A 358 -2.92 11.80 -16.38
CA LEU A 358 -2.98 10.92 -17.55
C LEU A 358 -3.89 11.51 -18.64
N LYS A 359 -5.03 12.08 -18.24
CA LYS A 359 -5.94 12.79 -19.15
C LYS A 359 -5.33 14.04 -19.76
N ARG A 360 -4.66 14.86 -18.95
CA ARG A 360 -3.99 16.09 -19.40
C ARG A 360 -2.92 15.79 -20.46
N TYR A 361 -2.15 14.72 -20.27
CA TYR A 361 -1.05 14.32 -21.16
C TYR A 361 -1.43 13.22 -22.18
N ARG A 362 -2.73 12.89 -22.30
CA ARG A 362 -3.28 11.93 -23.28
C ARG A 362 -2.74 10.51 -23.18
N PHE A 363 -2.38 10.06 -21.97
CA PHE A 363 -2.07 8.66 -21.66
C PHE A 363 -3.35 7.82 -21.48
N ASP A 364 -4.26 7.91 -22.46
CA ASP A 364 -5.58 7.25 -22.42
C ASP A 364 -5.46 5.71 -22.36
N ALA A 365 -4.43 5.14 -22.98
CA ALA A 365 -4.14 3.70 -22.91
C ALA A 365 -3.72 3.24 -21.50
N VAL A 366 -2.93 4.04 -20.79
CA VAL A 366 -2.51 3.76 -19.40
C VAL A 366 -3.72 3.84 -18.48
N LEU A 367 -4.55 4.87 -18.65
CA LEU A 367 -5.81 5.00 -17.90
C LEU A 367 -6.76 3.84 -18.16
N TYR A 368 -6.88 3.39 -19.42
CA TYR A 368 -7.70 2.24 -19.78
C TYR A 368 -7.22 0.96 -19.09
N ALA A 369 -5.91 0.71 -19.08
CA ALA A 369 -5.33 -0.39 -18.32
C ALA A 369 -5.62 -0.28 -16.82
N GLY A 370 -5.52 0.92 -16.25
CA GLY A 370 -5.92 1.21 -14.87
C GLY A 370 -7.39 0.85 -14.57
N LEU A 371 -8.32 1.27 -15.42
CA LEU A 371 -9.75 0.98 -15.23
C LEU A 371 -10.07 -0.52 -15.38
N VAL A 372 -9.51 -1.18 -16.39
CA VAL A 372 -9.72 -2.62 -16.62
C VAL A 372 -9.10 -3.44 -15.47
N GLY A 373 -7.83 -3.18 -15.16
CA GLY A 373 -7.12 -3.88 -14.09
C GLY A 373 -7.76 -3.63 -12.73
N GLY A 374 -8.14 -2.39 -12.43
CA GLY A 374 -8.91 -2.03 -11.24
C GLY A 374 -10.24 -2.77 -11.17
N THR A 375 -11.02 -2.82 -12.24
CA THR A 375 -12.33 -3.51 -12.22
C THR A 375 -12.17 -4.99 -11.91
N ILE A 376 -11.18 -5.66 -12.51
CA ILE A 376 -10.87 -7.06 -12.24
C ILE A 376 -10.36 -7.24 -10.81
N GLY A 377 -9.51 -6.33 -10.31
CA GLY A 377 -9.01 -6.36 -8.93
C GLY A 377 -10.10 -6.14 -7.88
N GLY A 378 -11.06 -5.24 -8.13
CA GLY A 378 -12.20 -5.02 -7.26
C GLY A 378 -13.08 -6.26 -7.17
N LEU A 379 -13.44 -6.82 -8.33
CA LEU A 379 -14.20 -8.09 -8.39
C LEU A 379 -13.41 -9.24 -7.75
N GLY A 380 -12.09 -9.25 -7.95
CA GLY A 380 -11.17 -10.23 -7.40
C GLY A 380 -11.15 -10.21 -5.89
N PHE A 381 -11.00 -9.05 -5.25
CA PHE A 381 -10.90 -8.99 -3.80
C PHE A 381 -12.21 -9.40 -3.13
N SER A 382 -13.32 -8.78 -3.52
CA SER A 382 -14.64 -9.12 -2.96
C SER A 382 -15.03 -10.57 -3.29
N GLY A 383 -14.72 -11.03 -4.50
CA GLY A 383 -15.02 -12.39 -4.97
C GLY A 383 -14.20 -13.46 -4.26
N ILE A 384 -12.88 -13.29 -4.11
CA ILE A 384 -12.04 -14.23 -3.36
C ILE A 384 -12.44 -14.27 -1.88
N GLN A 385 -12.82 -13.14 -1.28
CA GLN A 385 -13.37 -13.14 0.08
C GLN A 385 -14.67 -13.96 0.16
N TRP A 386 -15.54 -13.85 -0.84
CA TRP A 386 -16.73 -14.69 -0.90
C TRP A 386 -16.40 -16.17 -1.10
N ILE A 387 -15.44 -16.52 -1.98
CA ILE A 387 -14.98 -17.90 -2.19
C ILE A 387 -14.40 -18.46 -0.89
N LYS A 388 -13.60 -17.68 -0.17
CA LYS A 388 -13.10 -18.05 1.16
C LYS A 388 -14.26 -18.39 2.09
N LEU A 389 -15.26 -17.51 2.19
CA LEU A 389 -16.43 -17.74 3.05
C LEU A 389 -17.23 -18.99 2.63
N TRP A 390 -17.37 -19.23 1.33
CA TRP A 390 -18.00 -20.44 0.82
C TRP A 390 -17.22 -21.70 1.20
N LEU A 391 -15.90 -21.72 1.04
CA LEU A 391 -15.05 -22.86 1.45
C LEU A 391 -15.07 -23.08 2.96
N THR A 392 -15.02 -22.00 3.75
CA THR A 392 -15.08 -22.08 5.22
C THR A 392 -16.46 -22.46 5.73
N SER A 393 -17.50 -22.49 4.89
CA SER A 393 -18.85 -22.85 5.33
C SER A 393 -19.01 -24.34 5.67
N TRP A 394 -18.10 -25.19 5.16
CA TRP A 394 -18.16 -26.64 5.37
C TRP A 394 -17.78 -27.02 6.79
N GLY A 395 -18.72 -27.62 7.53
CA GLY A 395 -18.54 -27.93 8.96
C GLY A 395 -18.47 -26.70 9.86
N ASN A 396 -18.85 -25.51 9.36
CA ASN A 396 -18.82 -24.29 10.14
C ASN A 396 -19.92 -24.28 11.22
N PRO A 397 -19.60 -24.07 12.50
CA PRO A 397 -20.58 -24.01 13.58
C PRO A 397 -21.74 -23.02 13.31
N GLN A 398 -21.43 -21.84 12.77
CA GLN A 398 -22.44 -20.80 12.51
C GLN A 398 -23.43 -21.21 11.42
N VAL A 399 -22.95 -21.93 10.39
CA VAL A 399 -23.81 -22.43 9.31
C VAL A 399 -24.73 -23.54 9.81
N LEU A 400 -24.22 -24.44 10.67
CA LEU A 400 -25.01 -25.52 11.26
C LEU A 400 -26.12 -24.95 12.18
N LEU A 401 -25.76 -24.01 13.05
CA LEU A 401 -26.72 -23.30 13.91
C LEU A 401 -27.76 -22.51 13.08
N GLY A 402 -27.31 -21.81 12.03
CA GLY A 402 -28.19 -21.06 11.12
C GLY A 402 -29.19 -21.95 10.37
N LYS A 403 -28.85 -23.22 10.15
CA LYS A 403 -29.77 -24.24 9.59
C LYS A 403 -30.71 -24.86 10.63
N GLY A 404 -30.65 -24.41 11.89
CA GLY A 404 -31.50 -24.89 12.98
C GLY A 404 -30.98 -26.15 13.68
N MET A 405 -29.71 -26.53 13.50
CA MET A 405 -29.12 -27.63 14.26
C MET A 405 -28.88 -27.20 15.71
N ASP A 406 -29.24 -28.05 16.68
CA ASP A 406 -28.96 -27.80 18.09
C ASP A 406 -27.46 -27.97 18.39
N GLY A 407 -26.84 -26.94 18.96
CA GLY A 407 -25.42 -26.93 19.34
C GLY A 407 -25.05 -27.93 20.43
N ALA A 408 -26.02 -28.40 21.22
CA ALA A 408 -25.82 -29.47 22.20
C ALA A 408 -25.94 -30.87 21.60
N SER A 409 -26.41 -30.99 20.35
CA SER A 409 -26.64 -32.30 19.74
C SER A 409 -25.33 -33.06 19.49
N PRO A 410 -25.28 -34.38 19.69
CA PRO A 410 -24.10 -35.19 19.37
C PRO A 410 -23.66 -35.07 17.91
N LEU A 411 -24.62 -34.94 16.98
CA LEU A 411 -24.34 -34.78 15.56
C LEU A 411 -23.63 -33.46 15.25
N PHE A 412 -24.02 -32.36 15.92
CA PHE A 412 -23.35 -31.07 15.78
C PHE A 412 -21.90 -31.17 16.24
N GLN A 413 -21.67 -31.69 17.45
CA GLN A 413 -20.33 -31.81 18.04
C GLN A 413 -19.44 -32.72 17.19
N GLN A 414 -19.95 -33.87 16.73
CA GLN A 414 -19.22 -34.77 15.85
C GLN A 414 -18.85 -34.09 14.51
N THR A 415 -19.77 -33.32 13.93
CA THR A 415 -19.53 -32.61 12.67
C THR A 415 -18.47 -31.53 12.86
N VAL A 416 -18.59 -30.68 13.88
CA VAL A 416 -17.62 -29.61 14.15
C VAL A 416 -16.22 -30.20 14.42
N LEU A 417 -16.13 -31.29 15.20
CA LEU A 417 -14.87 -31.98 15.44
C LEU A 417 -14.28 -32.59 14.16
N ALA A 418 -15.09 -33.23 13.31
CA ALA A 418 -14.64 -33.81 12.05
C ALA A 418 -14.08 -32.79 11.06
N TRP A 419 -14.53 -31.53 11.15
CA TRP A 419 -14.07 -30.42 10.29
C TRP A 419 -13.11 -29.46 11.00
N ALA A 420 -12.66 -29.75 12.22
CA ALA A 420 -11.82 -28.85 13.01
C ALA A 420 -10.53 -28.49 12.28
N ASP A 421 -9.84 -29.48 11.70
CA ASP A 421 -8.60 -29.26 10.95
C ASP A 421 -8.80 -28.37 9.72
N TRP A 422 -9.94 -28.49 9.04
CA TRP A 422 -10.30 -27.63 7.91
C TRP A 422 -10.55 -26.18 8.35
N GLN A 423 -11.26 -26.00 9.46
CA GLN A 423 -11.54 -24.67 10.00
C GLN A 423 -10.27 -23.98 10.53
N GLN A 424 -9.29 -24.74 11.02
CA GLN A 424 -8.02 -24.23 11.55
C GLN A 424 -6.95 -23.92 10.47
N GLN A 425 -7.26 -24.13 9.18
CA GLN A 425 -6.35 -23.76 8.10
C GLN A 425 -6.10 -22.24 8.06
N ASN A 426 -4.96 -21.83 7.48
CA ASN A 426 -4.63 -20.42 7.30
C ASN A 426 -5.43 -19.79 6.14
N TRP A 427 -6.72 -19.56 6.37
CA TRP A 427 -7.66 -18.96 5.41
C TRP A 427 -7.30 -17.54 4.99
N HIS A 428 -6.56 -16.82 5.83
CA HIS A 428 -6.06 -15.49 5.48
C HIS A 428 -5.01 -15.57 4.37
N SER A 429 -4.03 -16.47 4.52
CA SER A 429 -3.01 -16.73 3.49
C SER A 429 -3.63 -17.22 2.18
N PHE A 430 -4.65 -18.10 2.24
CA PHE A 430 -5.41 -18.51 1.05
C PHE A 430 -6.00 -17.30 0.31
N LEU A 431 -6.66 -16.39 1.04
CA LEU A 431 -7.24 -15.18 0.47
C LEU A 431 -6.17 -14.29 -0.16
N GLU A 432 -5.04 -14.09 0.51
CA GLU A 432 -3.97 -13.23 0.02
C GLU A 432 -3.33 -13.79 -1.25
N GLN A 433 -2.96 -15.06 -1.27
CA GLN A 433 -2.37 -15.70 -2.45
C GLN A 433 -3.36 -15.74 -3.63
N SER A 434 -4.62 -16.07 -3.36
CA SER A 434 -5.66 -16.14 -4.40
C SER A 434 -6.00 -14.75 -4.97
N TYR A 435 -6.05 -13.73 -4.11
CA TYR A 435 -6.24 -12.36 -4.57
C TYR A 435 -5.04 -11.86 -5.38
N GLY A 436 -3.81 -12.18 -4.93
CA GLY A 436 -2.59 -11.96 -5.72
C GLY A 436 -2.66 -12.62 -7.09
N PHE A 437 -3.14 -13.86 -7.18
CA PHE A 437 -3.33 -14.55 -8.45
C PHE A 437 -4.29 -13.80 -9.39
N VAL A 438 -5.46 -13.36 -8.89
CA VAL A 438 -6.43 -12.58 -9.66
C VAL A 438 -5.87 -11.23 -10.10
N ASN A 439 -5.11 -10.56 -9.24
CA ASN A 439 -4.39 -9.34 -9.58
C ASN A 439 -3.37 -9.57 -10.71
N GLY A 440 -2.67 -10.70 -10.72
CA GLY A 440 -1.78 -11.07 -11.83
C GLY A 440 -2.54 -11.27 -13.14
N ILE A 441 -3.73 -11.90 -13.09
CA ILE A 441 -4.64 -11.98 -14.24
C ILE A 441 -5.06 -10.57 -14.68
N ALA A 442 -5.42 -9.68 -13.75
CA ALA A 442 -5.86 -8.33 -14.03
C ALA A 442 -4.82 -7.56 -14.86
N ILE A 443 -3.54 -7.61 -14.46
CA ILE A 443 -2.45 -7.00 -15.23
C ILE A 443 -2.28 -7.69 -16.58
N ALA A 444 -2.25 -9.02 -16.62
CA ALA A 444 -2.07 -9.76 -17.87
C ALA A 444 -3.15 -9.38 -18.89
N VAL A 445 -4.41 -9.26 -18.44
CA VAL A 445 -5.53 -8.79 -19.26
C VAL A 445 -5.33 -7.34 -19.68
N ALA A 446 -5.13 -6.43 -18.72
CA ALA A 446 -5.00 -4.99 -18.99
C ALA A 446 -3.87 -4.68 -19.97
N ILE A 447 -2.69 -5.26 -19.77
CA ILE A 447 -1.52 -5.04 -20.61
C ILE A 447 -1.60 -5.83 -21.92
N GLY A 448 -2.17 -7.03 -21.91
CA GLY A 448 -2.40 -7.81 -23.13
C GLY A 448 -3.33 -7.09 -24.12
N LEU A 449 -4.29 -6.30 -23.63
CA LEU A 449 -5.11 -5.42 -24.47
C LEU A 449 -4.31 -4.26 -25.07
N LEU A 450 -3.26 -3.78 -24.39
CA LEU A 450 -2.35 -2.76 -24.92
C LEU A 450 -1.31 -3.31 -25.90
N ARG A 451 -1.06 -4.63 -25.88
CA ARG A 451 -0.04 -5.29 -26.71
C ARG A 451 -0.21 -5.02 -28.20
N GLN A 452 -1.44 -4.96 -28.69
CA GLN A 452 -1.77 -4.77 -30.10
C GLN A 452 -1.88 -3.29 -30.50
N GLN A 453 -1.69 -2.36 -29.56
CA GLN A 453 -1.88 -0.95 -29.82
C GLN A 453 -0.69 -0.35 -30.58
N GLN A 454 -1.00 0.51 -31.55
CA GLN A 454 0.00 1.37 -32.16
C GLN A 454 0.51 2.36 -31.11
N ILE A 455 1.78 2.22 -30.74
CA ILE A 455 2.47 3.26 -29.96
C ILE A 455 2.77 4.37 -30.96
N LEU A 456 1.99 5.45 -30.94
CA LEU A 456 2.26 6.63 -31.77
C LEU A 456 3.61 7.22 -31.35
N PRO A 457 4.64 7.23 -32.21
CA PRO A 457 5.89 7.89 -31.90
C PRO A 457 5.61 9.41 -31.81
N GLY A 458 5.93 10.04 -30.68
CA GLY A 458 6.22 11.47 -30.65
C GLY A 458 5.11 12.46 -30.26
N ARG A 459 4.20 12.15 -29.32
CA ARG A 459 3.32 13.19 -28.75
C ARG A 459 3.18 13.14 -27.22
N SER A 460 4.30 13.28 -26.50
CA SER A 460 4.34 14.01 -25.23
C SER A 460 5.77 14.37 -24.84
N THR A 461 6.29 15.47 -25.38
CA THR A 461 7.47 16.11 -24.79
C THR A 461 7.01 16.84 -23.53
N LEU A 462 7.06 16.14 -22.38
CA LEU A 462 6.90 16.80 -21.10
C LEU A 462 7.77 18.07 -21.10
N PRO A 463 7.25 19.23 -20.69
CA PRO A 463 8.00 20.48 -20.79
C PRO A 463 9.33 20.40 -20.04
N GLY A 464 10.43 20.68 -20.74
CA GLY A 464 11.76 20.86 -20.15
C GLY A 464 12.37 19.62 -19.50
N VAL A 465 12.19 18.42 -20.09
CA VAL A 465 12.97 17.23 -19.68
C VAL A 465 14.46 17.53 -19.89
N LYS A 466 15.20 17.72 -18.80
CA LYS A 466 16.67 17.69 -18.88
C LYS A 466 17.09 16.24 -19.13
N LEU A 467 17.88 16.03 -20.18
CA LEU A 467 18.40 14.72 -20.58
C LEU A 467 19.21 14.10 -19.44
N TYR A 468 18.54 13.30 -18.62
CA TYR A 468 19.17 12.40 -17.67
C TYR A 468 19.71 11.18 -18.44
N ARG A 469 20.91 10.71 -18.12
CA ARG A 469 21.49 9.55 -18.82
C ARG A 469 20.61 8.32 -18.54
N GLU A 470 20.07 7.73 -19.59
CA GLU A 470 19.28 6.48 -19.53
C GLU A 470 20.01 5.38 -18.74
N SER A 471 21.33 5.27 -18.91
CA SER A 471 22.15 4.29 -18.18
C SER A 471 22.11 4.47 -16.66
N THR A 472 21.84 5.68 -16.18
CA THR A 472 21.68 5.97 -14.75
C THR A 472 20.28 5.64 -14.27
N ALA A 473 19.24 5.91 -15.07
CA ALA A 473 17.88 5.48 -14.78
C ALA A 473 17.79 3.94 -14.69
N LYS A 474 18.41 3.22 -15.63
CA LYS A 474 18.52 1.75 -15.58
C LYS A 474 19.28 1.27 -14.35
N ALA A 475 20.39 1.91 -13.98
CA ALA A 475 21.14 1.55 -12.78
C ALA A 475 20.31 1.74 -11.50
N ILE A 476 19.55 2.84 -11.40
CA ILE A 476 18.63 3.08 -10.27
C ILE A 476 17.52 2.03 -10.27
N ALA A 477 16.95 1.69 -11.43
CA ALA A 477 15.92 0.66 -11.52
C ALA A 477 16.44 -0.71 -11.05
N VAL A 478 17.63 -1.14 -11.50
CA VAL A 478 18.22 -2.42 -11.05
C VAL A 478 18.54 -2.38 -9.56
N PHE A 479 19.13 -1.28 -9.07
CA PHE A 479 19.39 -1.08 -7.64
C PHE A 479 18.10 -1.21 -6.82
N PHE A 480 17.03 -0.54 -7.27
CA PHE A 480 15.74 -0.56 -6.61
C PHE A 480 15.15 -1.98 -6.58
N ILE A 481 15.17 -2.67 -7.72
CA ILE A 481 14.62 -4.00 -7.88
C ILE A 481 15.39 -5.04 -7.05
N LEU A 482 16.72 -5.05 -7.12
CA LEU A 482 17.55 -6.12 -6.54
C LEU A 482 18.09 -5.84 -5.14
N LEU A 483 18.11 -4.57 -4.69
CA LEU A 483 18.65 -4.20 -3.38
C LEU A 483 17.64 -3.44 -2.52
N ALA A 484 16.96 -2.43 -3.05
CA ALA A 484 16.06 -1.62 -2.22
C ALA A 484 14.81 -2.40 -1.80
N ILE A 485 14.07 -3.01 -2.75
CA ILE A 485 12.87 -3.82 -2.45
C ILE A 485 13.21 -4.98 -1.50
N PRO A 486 14.26 -5.80 -1.74
CA PRO A 486 14.60 -6.87 -0.82
C PRO A 486 15.00 -6.35 0.56
N TYR A 487 15.75 -5.26 0.66
CA TYR A 487 16.13 -4.68 1.97
C TYR A 487 14.91 -4.34 2.83
N VAL A 488 13.99 -3.53 2.32
CA VAL A 488 12.85 -3.03 3.11
C VAL A 488 11.90 -4.15 3.53
N ASN A 489 11.92 -5.29 2.83
CA ASN A 489 11.16 -6.47 3.21
C ASN A 489 11.96 -7.34 4.19
N LEU A 490 13.16 -7.78 3.80
CA LEU A 490 13.96 -8.75 4.55
C LEU A 490 14.57 -8.20 5.84
N PHE A 491 14.74 -6.88 5.98
CA PHE A 491 15.16 -6.25 7.25
C PHE A 491 14.18 -6.60 8.39
N LYS A 492 12.89 -6.81 8.09
CA LYS A 492 11.88 -7.21 9.08
C LYS A 492 12.13 -8.60 9.67
N ASN A 493 13.01 -9.41 9.07
CA ASN A 493 13.40 -10.70 9.63
C ASN A 493 14.22 -10.53 10.91
N VAL A 494 15.01 -9.46 11.03
CA VAL A 494 15.84 -9.23 12.21
C VAL A 494 15.00 -9.17 13.47
N LYS A 495 13.83 -8.52 13.41
CA LYS A 495 12.85 -8.50 14.51
C LYS A 495 12.31 -9.91 14.82
N GLU A 496 11.89 -10.65 13.80
CA GLU A 496 11.36 -12.02 13.99
C GLU A 496 12.41 -12.96 14.60
N TRP A 497 13.67 -12.83 14.19
CA TRP A 497 14.79 -13.57 14.76
C TRP A 497 15.06 -13.15 16.20
N SER A 498 15.07 -11.84 16.50
CA SER A 498 15.24 -11.35 17.87
C SER A 498 14.14 -11.86 18.81
N ASP A 499 12.91 -11.95 18.32
CA ASP A 499 11.75 -12.32 19.14
C ASP A 499 11.64 -13.84 19.36
N ARG A 500 12.21 -14.67 18.47
CA ARG A 500 11.99 -16.14 18.47
C ARG A 500 13.25 -17.00 18.53
N LEU A 501 14.41 -16.51 18.11
CA LEU A 501 15.63 -17.31 17.95
C LEU A 501 16.57 -17.16 19.16
N GLY A 502 16.17 -17.73 20.31
CA GLY A 502 16.92 -17.59 21.57
C GLY A 502 17.00 -16.13 22.03
N PRO A 503 15.87 -15.50 22.41
CA PRO A 503 15.75 -14.06 22.66
C PRO A 503 16.79 -13.50 23.64
N GLU A 504 17.24 -14.31 24.60
CA GLU A 504 18.30 -13.99 25.56
C GLU A 504 19.63 -13.59 24.93
N ASN A 505 19.89 -14.00 23.68
CA ASN A 505 21.11 -13.63 22.94
C ASN A 505 20.96 -12.31 22.16
N TRP A 506 19.72 -11.86 21.96
CA TRP A 506 19.37 -10.69 21.15
C TRP A 506 18.94 -9.50 21.98
N GLN A 507 18.55 -9.72 23.23
CA GLN A 507 18.06 -8.69 24.14
C GLN A 507 18.73 -8.79 25.51
N VAL A 508 19.10 -7.65 26.08
CA VAL A 508 19.65 -7.51 27.43
C VAL A 508 18.69 -6.67 28.26
N ILE A 509 18.32 -7.17 29.44
CA ILE A 509 17.49 -6.42 30.38
C ILE A 509 18.37 -5.36 31.04
N THR A 510 18.05 -4.10 30.80
CA THR A 510 18.76 -2.96 31.40
C THR A 510 17.80 -2.21 32.31
N ARG A 511 18.27 -1.86 33.51
CA ARG A 511 17.51 -1.03 34.44
C ARG A 511 17.67 0.44 34.08
N MET A 512 16.56 1.09 33.77
CA MET A 512 16.50 2.50 33.41
C MET A 512 16.67 3.40 34.65
N PRO A 513 17.04 4.69 34.47
CA PRO A 513 17.21 5.63 35.58
C PRO A 513 15.96 5.84 36.45
N ASP A 514 14.77 5.57 35.92
CA ASP A 514 13.49 5.62 36.62
C ASP A 514 13.19 4.35 37.45
N GLY A 515 14.10 3.37 37.43
CA GLY A 515 14.00 2.11 38.16
C GLY A 515 13.27 0.99 37.40
N SER A 516 12.71 1.27 36.22
CA SER A 516 12.05 0.28 35.35
C SER A 516 13.06 -0.64 34.66
N GLU A 517 12.65 -1.87 34.34
CA GLU A 517 13.45 -2.81 33.55
C GLU A 517 12.97 -2.82 32.10
N GLN A 518 13.87 -2.57 31.16
CA GLN A 518 13.56 -2.61 29.73
C GLN A 518 14.49 -3.57 29.00
N ALA A 519 13.92 -4.41 28.14
CA ALA A 519 14.69 -5.21 27.20
C ALA A 519 15.23 -4.30 26.10
N VAL A 520 16.55 -4.16 26.04
CA VAL A 520 17.26 -3.38 25.02
C VAL A 520 18.00 -4.34 24.10
N ALA A 521 18.15 -3.99 22.82
CA ALA A 521 18.89 -4.83 21.86
C ALA A 521 20.32 -5.09 22.34
N ALA A 522 20.73 -6.36 22.31
CA ALA A 522 22.09 -6.78 22.65
C ALA A 522 23.09 -6.22 21.63
N HIS A 523 24.25 -5.80 22.13
CA HIS A 523 25.39 -5.44 21.30
C HIS A 523 26.31 -6.66 21.12
N TRP A 524 26.71 -6.92 19.88
CA TRP A 524 27.66 -7.97 19.54
C TRP A 524 28.95 -7.38 19.02
N ASP A 525 30.07 -7.77 19.64
CA ASP A 525 31.41 -7.32 19.28
C ASP A 525 31.75 -7.67 17.83
N VAL A 526 32.44 -6.76 17.15
CA VAL A 526 33.09 -7.04 15.88
C VAL A 526 34.04 -8.24 16.07
N PRO A 527 33.91 -9.31 15.26
CA PRO A 527 34.73 -10.50 15.41
C PRO A 527 36.21 -10.17 15.50
N TYR A 528 36.89 -10.79 16.48
CA TYR A 528 38.31 -10.61 16.81
C TYR A 528 38.67 -9.23 17.38
N ILE A 529 38.45 -8.15 16.63
CA ILE A 529 38.97 -6.80 16.97
C ILE A 529 38.16 -6.14 18.10
N GLY A 530 36.83 -6.32 18.12
CA GLY A 530 35.98 -5.79 19.18
C GLY A 530 36.20 -6.46 20.54
N ARG A 531 36.99 -7.54 20.60
CA ARG A 531 37.36 -8.25 21.83
C ARG A 531 38.73 -7.86 22.38
N PHE A 532 39.43 -6.91 21.74
CA PHE A 532 40.69 -6.42 22.29
C PHE A 532 40.45 -5.63 23.57
N PRO A 533 41.34 -5.77 24.58
CA PRO A 533 41.27 -4.95 25.78
C PRO A 533 41.23 -3.46 25.43
N GLY A 534 40.19 -2.75 25.88
CA GLY A 534 39.99 -1.31 25.66
C GLY A 534 39.27 -0.93 24.36
N VAL A 535 38.68 -1.88 23.62
CA VAL A 535 37.96 -1.64 22.37
C VAL A 535 36.45 -1.92 22.55
N ASP A 536 35.80 -1.13 23.38
CA ASP A 536 34.38 -1.34 23.73
C ASP A 536 33.40 -0.70 22.71
N PHE A 537 33.92 0.16 21.82
CA PHE A 537 33.12 0.91 20.84
C PHE A 537 32.83 0.14 19.54
N LEU A 538 33.49 -1.01 19.32
CA LEU A 538 33.28 -1.86 18.14
C LEU A 538 32.30 -2.98 18.46
N SER A 539 31.10 -2.62 18.90
CA SER A 539 29.99 -3.53 19.15
C SER A 539 28.70 -2.96 18.58
N PHE A 540 27.94 -3.78 17.88
CA PHE A 540 26.75 -3.35 17.14
C PHE A 540 25.55 -4.25 17.44
N THR A 541 24.35 -3.69 17.38
CA THR A 541 23.11 -4.46 17.42
C THR A 541 22.95 -5.32 16.17
N ALA A 542 22.15 -6.39 16.24
CA ALA A 542 21.86 -7.24 15.08
C ALA A 542 21.28 -6.45 13.88
N GLU A 543 20.42 -5.47 14.13
CA GLU A 543 19.90 -4.56 13.11
C GLU A 543 21.02 -3.77 12.42
N THR A 544 21.97 -3.26 13.20
CA THR A 544 23.12 -2.52 12.68
C THR A 544 24.02 -3.41 11.84
N TRP A 545 24.28 -4.65 12.27
CA TRP A 545 25.00 -5.64 11.48
C TRP A 545 24.33 -5.94 10.14
N TYR A 546 23.00 -6.06 10.13
CA TYR A 546 22.24 -6.23 8.89
C TYR A 546 22.39 -5.02 7.97
N ARG A 547 22.29 -3.79 8.51
CA ARG A 547 22.47 -2.54 7.76
C ARG A 547 23.88 -2.44 7.18
N VAL A 548 24.92 -2.74 7.95
CA VAL A 548 26.32 -2.75 7.50
C VAL A 548 26.52 -3.72 6.35
N THR A 549 25.99 -4.95 6.47
CA THR A 549 26.03 -5.95 5.40
C THR A 549 25.39 -5.40 4.12
N TRP A 550 24.25 -4.73 4.23
CA TRP A 550 23.59 -4.14 3.08
C TRP A 550 24.37 -2.98 2.47
N VAL A 551 24.99 -2.12 3.28
CA VAL A 551 25.88 -1.05 2.80
C VAL A 551 27.05 -1.62 2.00
N LEU A 552 27.67 -2.71 2.47
CA LEU A 552 28.72 -3.41 1.73
C LEU A 552 28.21 -3.95 0.39
N LEU A 553 27.00 -4.54 0.35
CA LEU A 553 26.36 -4.99 -0.89
C LEU A 553 26.10 -3.82 -1.85
N VAL A 554 25.66 -2.66 -1.36
CA VAL A 554 25.49 -1.45 -2.20
C VAL A 554 26.82 -0.99 -2.79
N ILE A 555 27.89 -0.95 -1.99
CA ILE A 555 29.22 -0.55 -2.47
C ILE A 555 29.71 -1.51 -3.56
N LEU A 556 29.59 -2.82 -3.33
CA LEU A 556 29.95 -3.84 -4.32
C LEU A 556 29.11 -3.72 -5.58
N PHE A 557 27.80 -3.53 -5.45
CA PHE A 557 26.90 -3.34 -6.58
C PHE A 557 27.28 -2.12 -7.42
N VAL A 558 27.59 -0.98 -6.80
CA VAL A 558 28.05 0.22 -7.51
C VAL A 558 29.37 -0.06 -8.25
N LYS A 559 30.32 -0.77 -7.63
CA LYS A 559 31.58 -1.16 -8.28
C LYS A 559 31.34 -2.09 -9.47
N VAL A 560 30.47 -3.09 -9.34
CA VAL A 560 30.10 -4.03 -10.41
C VAL A 560 29.41 -3.31 -11.57
N ILE A 561 28.48 -2.39 -11.30
CA ILE A 561 27.82 -1.59 -12.34
C ILE A 561 28.81 -0.68 -13.06
N ARG A 562 29.79 -0.09 -12.36
CA ARG A 562 30.87 0.70 -12.99
C ARG A 562 31.72 -0.18 -13.89
N ARG A 563 32.20 -1.33 -13.40
CA ARG A 563 32.97 -2.31 -14.18
C ARG A 563 32.21 -2.77 -15.42
N HIS A 564 30.91 -3.07 -15.28
CA HIS A 564 30.06 -3.51 -16.39
C HIS A 564 29.91 -2.44 -17.49
N ARG A 565 29.94 -1.16 -17.13
CA ARG A 565 29.87 -0.05 -18.10
C ARG A 565 31.16 0.13 -18.88
N GLU A 566 32.29 -0.23 -18.28
CA GLU A 566 33.61 -0.20 -18.94
C GLU A 566 33.79 -1.43 -19.82
N GLU A 567 33.45 -2.62 -19.30
CA GLU A 567 33.51 -3.88 -20.03
C GLU A 567 32.32 -4.77 -19.65
N PRO A 568 31.53 -5.25 -20.62
CA PRO A 568 30.41 -6.12 -20.36
C PRO A 568 30.83 -7.38 -19.57
N LEU A 569 30.09 -7.70 -18.51
CA LEU A 569 30.38 -8.88 -17.69
C LEU A 569 29.93 -10.13 -18.44
N SER A 570 30.79 -11.15 -18.52
CA SER A 570 30.53 -12.38 -19.28
C SER A 570 29.31 -13.16 -18.79
N PHE A 571 28.97 -13.04 -17.50
CA PHE A 571 27.78 -13.68 -16.91
C PHE A 571 26.46 -13.08 -17.40
N LEU A 572 26.46 -11.81 -17.86
CA LEU A 572 25.23 -11.13 -18.25
C LEU A 572 24.84 -11.50 -19.68
N PRO A 573 23.61 -12.03 -19.91
CA PRO A 573 23.17 -12.37 -21.26
C PRO A 573 23.19 -11.18 -22.22
N ALA A 574 23.46 -11.46 -23.51
CA ALA A 574 23.47 -10.43 -24.54
C ALA A 574 22.07 -9.88 -24.82
N SER A 575 21.04 -10.73 -24.82
CA SER A 575 19.65 -10.35 -25.11
C SER A 575 18.93 -9.77 -23.90
N TRP A 576 18.01 -8.83 -24.14
CA TRP A 576 17.16 -8.27 -23.08
C TRP A 576 16.21 -9.30 -22.48
N LEU A 577 15.83 -10.32 -23.26
CA LEU A 577 15.09 -11.46 -22.74
C LEU A 577 15.89 -12.19 -21.65
N GLY A 578 17.13 -12.58 -21.94
CA GLY A 578 17.99 -13.27 -20.98
C GLY A 578 18.29 -12.41 -19.74
N ARG A 579 18.57 -11.11 -19.93
CA ARG A 579 18.77 -10.17 -18.81
C ARG A 579 17.52 -10.07 -17.92
N GLY A 580 16.34 -9.98 -18.52
CA GLY A 580 15.09 -9.91 -17.78
C GLY A 580 14.77 -11.19 -17.02
N GLN A 581 14.99 -12.36 -17.64
CA GLN A 581 14.86 -13.67 -16.98
C GLN A 581 15.79 -13.79 -15.78
N LEU A 582 17.05 -13.36 -15.92
CA LEU A 582 18.03 -13.36 -14.84
C LEU A 582 17.59 -12.46 -13.67
N VAL A 583 17.16 -11.22 -13.94
CA VAL A 583 16.66 -10.30 -12.90
C VAL A 583 15.43 -10.89 -12.20
N PHE A 584 14.49 -11.48 -12.95
CA PHE A 584 13.31 -12.14 -12.39
C PHE A 584 13.71 -13.28 -11.45
N LEU A 585 14.62 -14.17 -11.87
CA LEU A 585 15.03 -15.33 -11.08
C LEU A 585 15.81 -14.92 -9.83
N MET A 586 16.72 -13.96 -9.95
CA MET A 586 17.46 -13.42 -8.81
C MET A 586 16.51 -12.83 -7.76
N LEU A 587 15.58 -11.98 -8.20
CA LEU A 587 14.62 -11.36 -7.30
C LEU A 587 13.69 -12.39 -6.67
N LEU A 588 13.14 -13.32 -7.47
CA LEU A 588 12.23 -14.37 -7.00
C LEU A 588 12.90 -15.17 -5.88
N TRP A 589 14.05 -15.79 -6.16
CA TRP A 589 14.67 -16.70 -5.20
C TRP A 589 15.28 -15.99 -4.00
N LEU A 590 15.79 -14.76 -4.14
CA LEU A 590 16.21 -13.93 -3.00
C LEU A 590 15.06 -13.74 -2.01
N MET A 591 13.87 -13.41 -2.52
CA MET A 591 12.69 -13.19 -1.68
C MET A 591 12.10 -14.48 -1.13
N ILE A 592 12.12 -15.60 -1.90
CA ILE A 592 11.71 -16.92 -1.39
C ILE A 592 12.61 -17.34 -0.22
N MET A 593 13.93 -17.23 -0.37
CA MET A 593 14.89 -17.62 0.68
C MET A 593 14.71 -16.76 1.93
N GLY A 594 14.64 -15.44 1.77
CA GLY A 594 14.44 -14.54 2.91
C GLY A 594 13.07 -14.74 3.59
N ASN A 595 12.03 -15.07 2.84
CA ASN A 595 10.73 -15.43 3.42
C ASN A 595 10.79 -16.77 4.18
N PHE A 596 11.51 -17.76 3.65
CA PHE A 596 11.74 -19.03 4.34
C PHE A 596 12.56 -18.86 5.63
N GLU A 597 13.62 -18.06 5.62
CA GLU A 597 14.42 -17.71 6.81
C GLU A 597 13.59 -17.03 7.90
N ARG A 598 12.58 -16.22 7.51
CA ARG A 598 11.61 -15.64 8.45
C ARG A 598 10.75 -16.72 9.11
N ALA A 599 10.24 -17.66 8.31
CA ALA A 599 9.35 -18.71 8.79
C ALA A 599 10.07 -19.79 9.61
N LEU A 600 11.37 -20.01 9.35
CA LEU A 600 12.16 -21.08 9.93
C LEU A 600 12.24 -21.01 11.47
N VAL A 601 12.36 -19.80 12.03
CA VAL A 601 12.52 -19.59 13.48
C VAL A 601 11.23 -19.84 14.29
N GLY A 602 10.10 -20.08 13.62
CA GLY A 602 8.79 -20.33 14.24
C GLY A 602 7.94 -21.31 13.45
N TRP A 603 8.56 -22.30 12.82
CA TRP A 603 7.89 -23.21 11.88
C TRP A 603 6.81 -24.06 12.57
N GLY A 604 5.66 -24.21 11.90
CA GLY A 604 4.55 -25.07 12.33
C GLY A 604 3.77 -25.63 11.14
N SER A 605 2.95 -26.66 11.34
CA SER A 605 2.21 -27.33 10.24
C SER A 605 1.27 -26.38 9.48
N SER A 606 0.70 -25.38 10.16
CA SER A 606 -0.15 -24.34 9.57
C SER A 606 0.58 -23.45 8.55
N ARG A 607 1.92 -23.42 8.58
CA ARG A 607 2.74 -22.67 7.62
C ARG A 607 2.93 -23.40 6.29
N LEU A 608 2.64 -24.71 6.19
CA LEU A 608 2.78 -25.46 4.92
C LEU A 608 1.95 -24.83 3.79
N LEU A 609 0.70 -24.43 4.06
CA LEU A 609 -0.15 -23.77 3.07
C LEU A 609 0.45 -22.46 2.55
N THR A 610 1.26 -21.78 3.36
CA THR A 610 1.89 -20.52 2.97
C THR A 610 3.24 -20.80 2.31
N GLU A 611 4.18 -21.37 3.06
CA GLU A 611 5.58 -21.44 2.64
C GLU A 611 5.83 -22.51 1.58
N TRP A 612 5.20 -23.69 1.71
CA TRP A 612 5.38 -24.77 0.75
C TRP A 612 4.69 -24.46 -0.58
N VAL A 613 3.46 -23.93 -0.54
CA VAL A 613 2.73 -23.51 -1.75
C VAL A 613 3.46 -22.39 -2.48
N ILE A 614 3.95 -21.38 -1.75
CA ILE A 614 4.79 -20.32 -2.33
C ILE A 614 6.03 -20.90 -3.01
N THR A 615 6.70 -21.86 -2.38
CA THR A 615 7.89 -22.52 -2.93
C THR A 615 7.57 -23.31 -4.21
N VAL A 616 6.49 -24.10 -4.22
CA VAL A 616 6.04 -24.85 -5.41
C VAL A 616 5.66 -23.89 -6.54
N ASN A 617 4.95 -22.81 -6.23
CA ASN A 617 4.61 -21.79 -7.21
C ASN A 617 5.87 -21.12 -7.78
N ALA A 618 6.91 -20.90 -6.97
CA ALA A 618 8.20 -20.36 -7.43
C ALA A 618 8.96 -21.34 -8.35
N MET A 619 8.90 -22.65 -8.08
CA MET A 619 9.44 -23.68 -8.98
C MET A 619 8.71 -23.67 -10.34
N LEU A 620 7.38 -23.60 -10.33
CA LEU A 620 6.58 -23.49 -11.56
C LEU A 620 6.86 -22.18 -12.30
N ALA A 621 6.95 -21.06 -11.59
CA ALA A 621 7.29 -19.77 -12.18
C ALA A 621 8.69 -19.78 -12.81
N THR A 622 9.66 -20.47 -12.18
CA THR A 622 11.00 -20.69 -12.72
C THR A 622 10.95 -21.49 -14.02
N TYR A 623 10.19 -22.60 -14.06
CA TYR A 623 10.02 -23.38 -15.28
C TYR A 623 9.38 -22.55 -16.40
N PHE A 624 8.29 -21.84 -16.11
CA PHE A 624 7.58 -21.07 -17.13
C PHE A 624 8.35 -19.84 -17.61
N ILE A 625 9.06 -19.12 -16.73
CA ILE A 625 9.83 -17.94 -17.16
C ILE A 625 10.99 -18.33 -18.08
N LEU A 626 11.53 -19.55 -17.94
CA LEU A 626 12.58 -20.08 -18.80
C LEU A 626 12.07 -20.61 -20.13
N THR A 627 10.83 -21.14 -20.18
CA THR A 627 10.31 -21.89 -21.35
C THR A 627 9.24 -21.16 -22.16
N VAL A 628 8.48 -20.25 -21.55
CA VAL A 628 7.34 -19.57 -22.19
C VAL A 628 7.79 -18.38 -23.06
N PRO A 629 8.66 -17.46 -22.57
CA PRO A 629 9.20 -16.40 -23.41
C PRO A 629 10.05 -16.96 -24.56
N ARG A 630 9.90 -16.38 -25.75
CA ARG A 630 10.68 -16.75 -26.96
C ARG A 630 11.33 -15.51 -27.57
N GLU A 631 12.55 -15.63 -28.10
CA GLU A 631 13.22 -14.51 -28.79
C GLU A 631 12.48 -14.06 -30.05
N LYS A 632 11.74 -14.97 -30.70
CA LYS A 632 10.93 -14.64 -31.87
C LYS A 632 9.84 -13.62 -31.51
N GLN A 633 9.83 -12.49 -32.21
CA GLN A 633 8.73 -11.52 -32.12
C GLN A 633 7.44 -12.14 -32.66
N ASP A 634 6.37 -12.00 -31.88
CA ASP A 634 5.03 -12.33 -32.36
C ASP A 634 4.57 -11.21 -33.31
N THR A 635 3.97 -11.55 -34.45
CA THR A 635 3.39 -10.59 -35.38
C THR A 635 1.95 -10.29 -34.96
N PHE A 636 1.59 -9.00 -34.87
CA PHE A 636 0.23 -8.57 -34.50
C PHE A 636 -0.36 -7.64 -35.54
N ALA A 637 -1.68 -7.73 -35.73
CA ALA A 637 -2.41 -6.65 -36.38
C ALA A 637 -2.39 -5.42 -35.47
N VAL A 638 -1.77 -4.34 -35.95
CA VAL A 638 -1.70 -3.07 -35.21
C VAL A 638 -3.09 -2.47 -35.16
N THR A 639 -3.60 -2.24 -33.95
CA THR A 639 -4.91 -1.64 -33.69
C THR A 639 -4.79 -0.15 -33.41
N ALA A 640 -5.85 0.59 -33.74
CA ALA A 640 -5.92 2.02 -33.49
C ALA A 640 -5.78 2.35 -31.98
N PRO A 641 -5.20 3.52 -31.63
CA PRO A 641 -5.07 3.99 -30.26
C PRO A 641 -6.38 3.93 -29.47
N ILE A 642 -6.31 3.56 -28.19
CA ILE A 642 -7.43 3.60 -27.26
C ILE A 642 -8.02 5.02 -27.23
N GLY A 643 -9.24 5.15 -27.76
CA GLY A 643 -9.97 6.41 -27.81
C GLY A 643 -10.95 6.61 -26.65
N ARG A 644 -11.62 7.77 -26.65
CA ARG A 644 -12.63 8.16 -25.64
C ARG A 644 -13.76 7.13 -25.48
N VAL A 645 -14.17 6.47 -26.56
CA VAL A 645 -15.27 5.47 -26.53
C VAL A 645 -14.88 4.25 -25.68
N ALA A 646 -13.67 3.73 -25.86
CA ALA A 646 -13.18 2.60 -25.08
C ALA A 646 -13.07 2.94 -23.59
N LEU A 647 -12.61 4.15 -23.26
CA LEU A 647 -12.56 4.63 -21.88
C LEU A 647 -13.96 4.80 -21.25
N LYS A 648 -14.92 5.36 -22.00
CA LYS A 648 -16.30 5.46 -21.53
C LYS A 648 -16.90 4.07 -21.27
N ARG A 649 -16.63 3.10 -22.16
CA ARG A 649 -17.06 1.70 -21.97
C ARG A 649 -16.43 1.09 -20.72
N ALA A 650 -15.10 1.22 -20.54
CA ALA A 650 -14.43 0.71 -19.35
C ALA A 650 -14.98 1.33 -18.05
N PHE A 651 -15.23 2.63 -18.04
CA PHE A 651 -15.84 3.32 -16.90
C PHE A 651 -17.28 2.87 -16.63
N PHE A 652 -18.10 2.71 -17.68
CA PHE A 652 -19.45 2.18 -17.54
C PHE A 652 -19.45 0.73 -17.03
N THR A 653 -18.54 -0.10 -17.54
CA THR A 653 -18.35 -1.47 -17.06
C THR A 653 -17.95 -1.49 -15.58
N LEU A 654 -17.03 -0.62 -15.16
CA LEU A 654 -16.67 -0.47 -13.74
C LEU A 654 -17.91 -0.18 -12.88
N ILE A 655 -18.72 0.82 -13.26
CA ILE A 655 -19.94 1.18 -12.52
C ILE A 655 -20.91 0.00 -12.47
N LEU A 656 -21.15 -0.65 -13.61
CA LEU A 656 -22.07 -1.78 -13.69
C LEU A 656 -21.61 -2.94 -12.81
N VAL A 657 -20.32 -3.29 -12.85
CA VAL A 657 -19.74 -4.36 -12.02
C VAL A 657 -19.78 -4.00 -10.54
N PHE A 658 -19.53 -2.74 -10.17
CA PHE A 658 -19.63 -2.27 -8.79
C PHE A 658 -21.08 -2.27 -8.27
N LEU A 659 -22.07 -1.94 -9.10
CA LEU A 659 -23.47 -1.94 -8.68
C LEU A 659 -24.04 -3.36 -8.57
N ILE A 660 -23.54 -4.32 -9.36
CA ILE A 660 -24.04 -5.70 -9.37
C ILE A 660 -23.29 -6.60 -8.39
N SER A 661 -21.96 -6.55 -8.36
CA SER A 661 -21.18 -7.59 -7.69
C SER A 661 -21.32 -7.60 -6.17
N PRO A 662 -21.22 -6.49 -5.42
CA PRO A 662 -21.38 -6.51 -3.96
C PRO A 662 -22.77 -6.99 -3.50
N PRO A 663 -23.91 -6.56 -4.09
CA PRO A 663 -25.21 -7.13 -3.75
C PRO A 663 -25.31 -8.63 -4.02
N VAL A 664 -24.80 -9.12 -5.15
CA VAL A 664 -24.82 -10.56 -5.48
C VAL A 664 -24.01 -11.36 -4.47
N LEU A 665 -22.78 -10.92 -4.16
CA LEU A 665 -21.92 -11.58 -3.17
C LEU A 665 -22.53 -11.56 -1.77
N PHE A 666 -23.13 -10.43 -1.38
CA PHE A 666 -23.88 -10.29 -0.14
C PHE A 666 -25.06 -11.27 -0.05
N VAL A 667 -25.96 -11.30 -1.04
CA VAL A 667 -27.15 -12.16 -1.03
C VAL A 667 -26.75 -13.63 -0.99
N THR A 668 -25.83 -14.04 -1.86
CA THR A 668 -25.36 -15.42 -1.92
C THR A 668 -24.61 -15.86 -0.65
N ASN A 669 -23.84 -14.97 0.00
CA ASN A 669 -23.25 -15.27 1.29
C ASN A 669 -24.33 -15.56 2.35
N ARG A 670 -25.40 -14.77 2.40
CA ARG A 670 -26.52 -14.99 3.33
C ARG A 670 -27.28 -16.28 3.03
N MET A 671 -27.43 -16.67 1.76
CA MET A 671 -28.00 -17.96 1.37
C MET A 671 -27.16 -19.15 1.84
N ILE A 672 -25.86 -18.98 2.05
CA ILE A 672 -24.98 -20.04 2.58
C ILE A 672 -25.07 -20.06 4.12
N TYR A 673 -24.89 -18.90 4.76
CA TYR A 673 -24.68 -18.81 6.20
C TYR A 673 -25.96 -18.77 7.04
N HIS A 674 -27.12 -18.40 6.46
CA HIS A 674 -28.39 -18.33 7.18
C HIS A 674 -28.31 -17.55 8.51
N TYR A 675 -27.64 -16.39 8.48
CA TYR A 675 -27.41 -15.58 9.69
C TYR A 675 -28.73 -15.29 10.43
N PRO A 676 -28.74 -15.38 11.77
CA PRO A 676 -29.92 -15.12 12.56
C PRO A 676 -30.26 -13.62 12.59
N GLU A 677 -31.41 -13.29 13.17
CA GLU A 677 -31.81 -11.92 13.42
C GLU A 677 -30.79 -11.18 14.30
N TYR A 678 -30.73 -9.85 14.17
CA TYR A 678 -29.75 -9.00 14.86
C TYR A 678 -29.65 -9.25 16.36
N ALA A 679 -30.78 -9.49 17.03
CA ALA A 679 -30.84 -9.72 18.48
C ALA A 679 -30.10 -11.00 18.93
N LYS A 680 -29.92 -11.97 18.02
CA LYS A 680 -29.29 -13.27 18.29
C LYS A 680 -27.86 -13.37 17.76
N LEU A 681 -27.32 -12.30 17.17
CA LEU A 681 -25.93 -12.27 16.72
C LEU A 681 -24.98 -12.27 17.91
N ASP A 682 -23.86 -12.98 17.79
CA ASP A 682 -22.77 -12.96 18.78
C ASP A 682 -21.95 -11.67 18.64
N LYS A 683 -22.46 -10.60 19.23
CA LYS A 683 -21.90 -9.25 19.17
C LYS A 683 -20.50 -9.12 19.77
N ALA A 684 -20.08 -10.07 20.62
CA ALA A 684 -18.76 -10.03 21.24
C ALA A 684 -17.64 -10.35 20.23
N HIS A 685 -17.91 -11.26 19.28
CA HIS A 685 -16.91 -11.83 18.37
C HIS A 685 -17.05 -11.38 16.90
N ILE A 686 -17.99 -10.48 16.60
CA ILE A 686 -18.21 -9.92 15.27
C ILE A 686 -17.88 -8.43 15.22
N HIS A 687 -17.46 -7.99 14.03
CA HIS A 687 -17.19 -6.58 13.74
C HIS A 687 -18.36 -5.97 13.00
N MET A 688 -18.78 -4.77 13.40
CA MET A 688 -19.90 -4.07 12.74
C MET A 688 -19.55 -2.62 12.41
N ARG A 689 -19.89 -2.20 11.19
CA ARG A 689 -19.75 -0.80 10.76
C ARG A 689 -20.90 0.08 11.25
N PHE A 690 -22.10 -0.48 11.27
CA PHE A 690 -23.35 0.21 11.57
C PHE A 690 -24.12 -0.50 12.69
N GLY A 691 -25.03 0.23 13.33
CA GLY A 691 -25.93 -0.28 14.35
C GLY A 691 -25.53 0.11 15.78
N PRO A 692 -26.32 -0.31 16.77
CA PRO A 692 -26.06 -0.12 18.20
C PRO A 692 -24.64 -0.51 18.62
N ASP A 693 -24.19 -1.66 18.11
CA ASP A 693 -22.95 -2.33 18.52
C ASP A 693 -21.79 -2.09 17.51
N ALA A 694 -21.84 -0.98 16.77
CA ALA A 694 -20.80 -0.66 15.79
C ALA A 694 -19.43 -0.45 16.46
N ASP A 695 -18.35 -0.89 15.81
CA ASP A 695 -17.00 -0.92 16.38
C ASP A 695 -16.52 0.48 16.82
N TRP A 696 -16.80 1.50 16.03
CA TRP A 696 -16.42 2.88 16.35
C TRP A 696 -17.18 3.46 17.57
N ARG A 697 -18.29 2.84 17.97
CA ARG A 697 -19.06 3.18 19.18
C ARG A 697 -18.60 2.36 20.37
N ALA A 698 -18.50 1.05 20.18
CA ALA A 698 -18.24 0.09 21.27
C ALA A 698 -16.75 -0.09 21.60
N LYS A 699 -15.86 0.18 20.64
CA LYS A 699 -14.40 -0.01 20.73
C LYS A 699 -13.67 1.19 20.11
N PRO A 700 -13.93 2.45 20.51
CA PRO A 700 -13.26 3.62 19.96
C PRO A 700 -11.77 3.65 20.35
N ILE A 701 -10.95 4.37 19.56
CA ILE A 701 -9.58 4.69 19.99
C ILE A 701 -9.62 5.89 20.93
N LEU A 702 -9.07 5.70 22.11
CA LEU A 702 -9.06 6.66 23.22
C LEU A 702 -7.62 7.09 23.52
N LYS A 703 -7.42 8.38 23.79
CA LYS A 703 -6.11 9.04 23.93
C LYS A 703 -5.23 8.43 25.03
N ASN A 704 -5.82 8.05 26.15
CA ASN A 704 -5.10 7.60 27.34
C ASN A 704 -5.16 6.08 27.55
N GLU A 705 -5.52 5.29 26.53
CA GLU A 705 -5.62 3.83 26.62
C GLU A 705 -4.63 3.12 25.69
N GLU A 706 -4.37 1.84 25.95
CA GLU A 706 -3.63 0.98 25.01
C GLU A 706 -4.61 0.24 24.11
N HIS A 707 -4.35 0.25 22.79
CA HIS A 707 -5.26 -0.31 21.80
C HIS A 707 -4.62 -1.45 21.03
N LYS A 708 -5.40 -2.52 20.84
CA LYS A 708 -5.04 -3.73 20.10
C LYS A 708 -5.34 -3.64 18.61
#